data_AF-D3BJL7-F1
#
_entry.id   AF-D3BJL7-F1
#
_cell.length_a   1.000
_cell.length_b   1.000
_cell.length_c   1.000
_cell.angle_alpha   90.00
_cell.angle_beta   90.00
_cell.angle_gamma   90.00
#
_symmetry.space_group_name_H-M   'P 1'
#
loop_
_entity.id
_entity.type
_entity.pdbx_description
1 polymer ?
#
loop_
_entity_poly.entity_id
_entity_poly.type
_entity_poly.pdbx_seq_one_letter_code
_entity_poly.pdbx_strand_id
1 'polypeptide(L)'
;MDASFCSSQSIGDPRGCFVLSHDKPVKTTSYNTSIDVVDYVENNQYWYQSPFPQKYMALCFKLSSVKACSKSPSANDFIGLVTELVSNLTMVIESNNLGLEVILDGSGAPLDCLMGLWNPLVSTWIGHPWEAIHSNNETLGYNRFQVVDLPIEPIIPGFLIDLMCLESPPFGKFSGPNASYPVLVWEPSNQATIDSVAQSYIDCQLKHSSQSFAPLRYATNIDPAQMLVYQGTQTSRNSWNVRLDSMSPENSKLLEVSPISQIPENYFGSLVVVTEIEQILFTITFFTNQSSVYYYHLLVSKGEFGDLYQSGTFSLPLGDRGQLLYAKMIGNQQLLTYNENSGYILYSLELNNSSLLLDFKPLVFGVLPNDLGASFLSSTLDFINQKTDSNGTQSLEVIQYYSSSTCSFGATTWSIAISPFLEPLSVQGPTCLLSNQSPDFQDINTMSAINSHNPFSPCLYDGIVTFDSTSKQTISGLYVCIKQDLSFNVTSGPSVLDVGGNPQLSMALYNGQPHVLLIHDQGYCYNTETRNKRPSPRVCESTASTDSNSKVLNYAYGLFSDFLIHIEQSLILSACDNTILHGAYDQGSYPSGTLFNTFDYITGNATIGVITLHQGVSSTFIDYSACGAPNSHNDLVLDSWPLYPSLINIDK
;
A
#
# COMPACT_ATOMS: atom_id res chain seq x y z
N MET A 1 17.92 31.12 -4.84
CA MET A 1 18.09 31.88 -3.58
C MET A 1 19.36 32.71 -3.65
N ASP A 2 19.47 33.82 -2.91
CA ASP A 2 20.66 34.68 -2.94
C ASP A 2 21.87 34.05 -2.21
N ALA A 3 23.07 34.60 -2.44
CA ALA A 3 24.31 34.11 -1.84
C ALA A 3 24.29 34.10 -0.29
N SER A 4 23.56 35.05 0.34
CA SER A 4 23.46 35.12 1.80
C SER A 4 22.62 33.97 2.35
N PHE A 5 21.51 33.63 1.69
CA PHE A 5 20.74 32.43 2.00
C PHE A 5 21.58 31.18 1.73
N CYS A 6 22.27 31.09 0.61
CA CYS A 6 23.04 29.90 0.25
C CYS A 6 24.21 29.65 1.21
N SER A 7 24.83 30.72 1.72
CA SER A 7 25.82 30.61 2.80
C SER A 7 25.23 29.98 4.07
N SER A 8 23.93 30.18 4.36
CA SER A 8 23.25 29.49 5.47
C SER A 8 23.01 27.99 5.22
N GLN A 9 23.11 27.57 3.97
CA GLN A 9 23.03 26.17 3.53
C GLN A 9 24.42 25.57 3.29
N SER A 10 25.49 26.22 3.79
CA SER A 10 26.89 25.84 3.54
C SER A 10 27.32 25.87 2.07
N ILE A 11 26.64 26.66 1.23
CA ILE A 11 26.97 26.84 -0.19
C ILE A 11 27.61 28.21 -0.40
N GLY A 12 28.87 28.20 -0.85
CA GLY A 12 29.68 29.40 -1.06
C GLY A 12 29.59 30.04 -2.46
N ASP A 13 28.53 29.77 -3.22
CA ASP A 13 28.38 30.30 -4.57
C ASP A 13 27.90 31.77 -4.55
N PRO A 14 28.68 32.72 -5.12
CA PRO A 14 28.33 34.14 -5.12
C PRO A 14 27.08 34.47 -5.96
N ARG A 15 26.68 33.60 -6.90
CA ARG A 15 25.44 33.74 -7.70
C ARG A 15 24.20 33.37 -6.88
N GLY A 16 24.37 32.55 -5.84
CA GLY A 16 23.29 31.90 -5.10
C GLY A 16 23.20 30.40 -5.40
N CYS A 17 22.03 29.81 -5.13
CA CYS A 17 21.82 28.36 -5.18
C CYS A 17 20.33 28.03 -5.33
N PHE A 18 20.04 26.82 -5.81
CA PHE A 18 18.70 26.24 -5.74
C PHE A 18 18.56 25.36 -4.51
N VAL A 19 17.39 25.42 -3.90
CA VAL A 19 16.98 24.53 -2.82
C VAL A 19 15.65 23.89 -3.18
N LEU A 20 15.50 22.61 -2.83
CA LEU A 20 14.29 21.84 -3.06
C LEU A 20 13.26 22.19 -1.99
N SER A 21 12.23 22.94 -2.38
CA SER A 21 11.16 23.38 -1.49
C SER A 21 9.93 23.77 -2.29
N HIS A 22 8.74 23.36 -1.85
CA HIS A 22 7.49 23.90 -2.38
C HIS A 22 7.18 25.30 -1.80
N ASP A 23 7.60 25.54 -0.55
CA ASP A 23 7.41 26.77 0.20
C ASP A 23 8.56 27.77 0.02
N LYS A 24 8.35 29.01 0.47
CA LYS A 24 9.40 30.04 0.53
C LYS A 24 10.48 29.61 1.54
N PRO A 25 11.74 29.42 1.12
CA PRO A 25 12.79 28.97 2.03
C PRO A 25 13.14 29.99 3.13
N VAL A 26 13.49 29.49 4.32
CA VAL A 26 13.93 30.30 5.48
C VAL A 26 15.33 29.89 5.94
N LYS A 27 16.17 30.86 6.35
CA LYS A 27 17.60 30.61 6.66
C LYS A 27 17.84 29.66 7.85
N THR A 28 16.84 29.44 8.69
CA THR A 28 16.92 28.60 9.88
C THR A 28 16.68 27.12 9.61
N THR A 29 16.27 26.77 8.38
CA THR A 29 15.99 25.40 7.97
C THR A 29 17.07 24.96 6.98
N SER A 30 17.52 23.71 7.09
CA SER A 30 18.42 23.09 6.13
C SER A 30 17.59 22.45 5.02
N TYR A 31 17.94 22.73 3.76
CA TYR A 31 17.26 22.19 2.59
C TYR A 31 18.23 21.33 1.78
N ASN A 32 17.68 20.36 1.04
CA ASN A 32 18.41 19.74 -0.06
C ASN A 32 18.56 20.78 -1.18
N THR A 33 19.70 20.75 -1.85
CA THR A 33 20.12 21.72 -2.85
C THR A 33 20.23 21.07 -4.22
N SER A 34 20.46 21.86 -5.26
CA SER A 34 20.73 21.30 -6.59
C SER A 34 21.96 20.38 -6.64
N ILE A 35 22.95 20.60 -5.76
CA ILE A 35 24.12 19.72 -5.65
C ILE A 35 23.68 18.37 -5.07
N ASP A 36 22.91 18.39 -3.98
CA ASP A 36 22.40 17.17 -3.34
C ASP A 36 21.53 16.34 -4.30
N VAL A 37 20.79 16.97 -5.21
CA VAL A 37 20.00 16.26 -6.24
C VAL A 37 20.90 15.55 -7.25
N VAL A 38 21.98 16.20 -7.71
CA VAL A 38 22.95 15.58 -8.62
C VAL A 38 23.63 14.40 -7.93
N ASP A 39 24.13 14.63 -6.71
CA ASP A 39 24.79 13.60 -5.90
C ASP A 39 23.85 12.44 -5.61
N TYR A 40 22.56 12.72 -5.38
CA TYR A 40 21.56 11.66 -5.19
C TYR A 40 21.42 10.80 -6.45
N VAL A 41 21.25 11.38 -7.64
CA VAL A 41 21.16 10.62 -8.89
C VAL A 41 22.43 9.81 -9.14
N GLU A 42 23.59 10.40 -8.89
CA GLU A 42 24.90 9.75 -9.08
C GLU A 42 25.14 8.59 -8.12
N ASN A 43 24.69 8.69 -6.87
CA ASN A 43 24.86 7.63 -5.87
C ASN A 43 23.76 6.57 -5.92
N ASN A 44 22.64 6.83 -6.58
CA ASN A 44 21.45 5.95 -6.62
C ASN A 44 21.14 5.47 -8.05
N GLN A 45 22.18 5.23 -8.85
CA GLN A 45 22.08 4.90 -10.28
C GLN A 45 21.16 3.72 -10.56
N TYR A 46 21.19 2.71 -9.69
CA TYR A 46 20.41 1.48 -9.85
C TYR A 46 18.90 1.74 -10.01
N TRP A 47 18.35 2.78 -9.37
CA TRP A 47 16.94 3.18 -9.52
C TRP A 47 16.61 3.59 -10.95
N TYR A 48 17.63 4.05 -11.67
CA TYR A 48 17.54 4.58 -13.02
C TYR A 48 18.20 3.66 -14.06
N GLN A 49 18.84 2.55 -13.67
CA GLN A 49 19.55 1.68 -14.64
C GLN A 49 18.61 0.97 -15.61
N SER A 50 17.35 0.72 -15.23
CA SER A 50 16.38 0.14 -16.14
C SER A 50 15.86 1.18 -17.13
N PRO A 51 15.98 0.95 -18.46
CA PRO A 51 15.36 1.83 -19.45
C PRO A 51 13.82 1.75 -19.43
N PHE A 52 13.25 0.74 -18.77
CA PHE A 52 11.81 0.54 -18.66
C PHE A 52 11.37 0.20 -17.22
N PRO A 53 10.40 0.94 -16.66
CA PRO A 53 9.83 2.18 -17.19
C PRO A 53 10.84 3.34 -17.12
N GLN A 54 10.91 4.14 -18.19
CA GLN A 54 11.70 5.38 -18.20
C GLN A 54 11.24 6.29 -17.05
N LYS A 55 12.20 6.84 -16.32
CA LYS A 55 11.97 7.75 -15.20
C LYS A 55 12.05 9.19 -15.68
N TYR A 56 11.27 10.07 -15.06
CA TYR A 56 11.22 11.49 -15.41
C TYR A 56 11.42 12.34 -14.16
N MET A 57 12.24 13.38 -14.26
CA MET A 57 12.46 14.37 -13.21
C MET A 57 12.15 15.76 -13.75
N ALA A 58 11.05 16.35 -13.28
CA ALA A 58 10.69 17.72 -13.60
C ALA A 58 11.39 18.71 -12.66
N LEU A 59 12.13 19.66 -13.24
CA LEU A 59 12.81 20.74 -12.50
C LEU A 59 11.94 22.00 -12.53
N CYS A 60 11.07 22.15 -11.54
CA CYS A 60 10.18 23.31 -11.40
C CYS A 60 10.90 24.53 -10.81
N PHE A 61 11.31 25.47 -11.66
CA PHE A 61 11.98 26.70 -11.20
C PHE A 61 10.97 27.81 -10.88
N LYS A 62 10.96 28.27 -9.62
CA LYS A 62 10.08 29.37 -9.17
C LYS A 62 10.86 30.68 -9.02
N LEU A 63 10.71 31.60 -9.98
CA LEU A 63 11.20 32.98 -9.87
C LEU A 63 10.08 33.93 -9.46
N SER A 64 10.17 34.51 -8.27
CA SER A 64 9.15 35.45 -7.75
C SER A 64 9.51 36.93 -7.96
N SER A 65 10.79 37.27 -8.10
CA SER A 65 11.28 38.66 -8.12
C SER A 65 12.06 39.06 -9.37
N VAL A 66 12.39 38.10 -10.25
CA VAL A 66 13.24 38.33 -11.43
C VAL A 66 12.63 37.62 -12.63
N LYS A 67 12.57 38.30 -13.78
CA LYS A 67 12.27 37.64 -15.06
C LYS A 67 13.56 37.05 -15.63
N ALA A 68 13.54 35.77 -16.00
CA ALA A 68 14.71 35.06 -16.52
C ALA A 68 15.38 35.77 -17.71
N CYS A 69 14.60 36.49 -18.54
CA CYS A 69 15.11 37.20 -19.71
C CYS A 69 15.31 38.72 -19.53
N SER A 70 15.37 39.22 -18.29
CA SER A 70 15.54 40.65 -18.01
C SER A 70 16.96 41.21 -18.27
N LYS A 71 17.95 40.37 -18.56
CA LYS A 71 19.39 40.72 -18.66
C LYS A 71 19.99 41.36 -17.39
N SER A 72 19.27 41.34 -16.28
CA SER A 72 19.80 41.76 -14.97
C SER A 72 20.89 40.79 -14.48
N PRO A 73 21.80 41.20 -13.57
CA PRO A 73 22.77 40.29 -12.96
C PRO A 73 22.11 39.04 -12.39
N SER A 74 21.02 39.19 -11.62
CA SER A 74 20.29 38.05 -11.04
C SER A 74 19.65 37.11 -12.08
N ALA A 75 19.26 37.64 -13.25
CA ALA A 75 18.77 36.82 -14.35
C ALA A 75 19.91 36.01 -15.00
N ASN A 76 21.09 36.62 -15.18
CA ASN A 76 22.27 35.92 -15.67
C ASN A 76 22.76 34.87 -14.66
N ASP A 77 22.72 35.19 -13.36
CA ASP A 77 23.04 34.26 -12.28
C ASP A 77 22.08 33.06 -12.29
N PHE A 78 20.77 33.30 -12.43
CA PHE A 78 19.78 32.24 -12.60
C PHE A 78 20.09 31.34 -13.80
N ILE A 79 20.30 31.91 -14.99
CA ILE A 79 20.60 31.15 -16.21
C ILE A 79 21.89 30.32 -16.02
N GLY A 80 22.92 30.92 -15.42
CA GLY A 80 24.19 30.25 -15.13
C GLY A 80 24.01 29.06 -14.19
N LEU A 81 23.23 29.23 -13.11
CA LEU A 81 22.94 28.15 -12.15
C LEU A 81 22.11 27.02 -12.77
N VAL A 82 21.08 27.34 -13.58
CA VAL A 82 20.28 26.29 -14.28
C VAL A 82 21.14 25.53 -15.28
N THR A 83 21.98 26.25 -16.04
CA THR A 83 22.88 25.64 -17.03
C THR A 83 23.84 24.66 -16.36
N GLU A 84 24.40 25.03 -15.21
CA GLU A 84 25.29 24.16 -14.45
C GLU A 84 24.56 22.92 -13.91
N LEU A 85 23.39 23.10 -13.29
CA LEU A 85 22.57 21.97 -12.81
C LEU A 85 22.22 20.99 -13.94
N VAL A 86 21.68 21.51 -15.05
CA VAL A 86 21.30 20.71 -16.22
C VAL A 86 22.52 19.99 -16.80
N SER A 87 23.65 20.69 -16.94
CA SER A 87 24.88 20.09 -17.46
C SER A 87 25.37 18.95 -16.56
N ASN A 88 25.35 19.13 -15.25
CA ASN A 88 25.80 18.11 -14.29
C ASN A 88 24.86 16.91 -14.30
N LEU A 89 23.52 17.12 -14.26
CA LEU A 89 22.55 16.02 -14.33
C LEU A 89 22.67 15.24 -15.64
N THR A 90 22.75 15.93 -16.77
CA THR A 90 22.87 15.29 -18.09
C THR A 90 24.17 14.48 -18.17
N MET A 91 25.28 15.02 -17.64
CA MET A 91 26.55 14.29 -17.57
C MET A 91 26.44 13.02 -16.72
N VAL A 92 25.82 13.08 -15.54
CA VAL A 92 25.61 11.89 -14.68
C VAL A 92 24.72 10.86 -15.39
N ILE A 93 23.63 11.30 -16.03
CA ILE A 93 22.71 10.43 -16.76
C ILE A 93 23.42 9.73 -17.93
N GLU A 94 24.12 10.48 -18.77
CA GLU A 94 24.80 9.95 -19.96
C GLU A 94 25.99 9.05 -19.60
N SER A 95 26.83 9.47 -18.65
CA SER A 95 28.02 8.72 -18.25
C SER A 95 27.70 7.37 -17.59
N ASN A 96 26.55 7.27 -16.93
CA ASN A 96 26.10 6.05 -16.26
C ASN A 96 24.98 5.32 -17.03
N ASN A 97 24.62 5.79 -18.23
CA ASN A 97 23.55 5.24 -19.07
C ASN A 97 22.23 5.05 -18.29
N LEU A 98 21.81 6.09 -17.55
CA LEU A 98 20.61 6.08 -16.74
C LEU A 98 19.36 6.28 -17.63
N GLY A 99 18.32 5.48 -17.43
CA GLY A 99 16.97 5.65 -17.96
C GLY A 99 16.19 6.78 -17.28
N LEU A 100 16.84 7.92 -17.04
CA LEU A 100 16.26 9.12 -16.43
C LEU A 100 16.23 10.26 -17.46
N GLU A 101 15.08 10.91 -17.62
CA GLU A 101 14.92 12.11 -18.44
C GLU A 101 14.60 13.33 -17.56
N VAL A 102 15.33 14.41 -17.80
CA VAL A 102 15.12 15.70 -17.13
C VAL A 102 14.17 16.55 -17.95
N ILE A 103 13.14 17.08 -17.30
CA ILE A 103 12.12 17.95 -17.90
C ILE A 103 12.21 19.33 -17.24
N LEU A 104 12.18 20.38 -18.04
CA LEU A 104 12.21 21.77 -17.56
C LEU A 104 10.80 22.26 -17.25
N ASP A 105 10.61 22.90 -16.10
CA ASP A 105 9.31 23.43 -15.68
C ASP A 105 9.45 24.84 -15.06
N GLY A 106 8.33 25.58 -15.03
CA GLY A 106 8.23 26.93 -14.51
C GLY A 106 9.12 27.91 -15.26
N SER A 107 9.97 28.63 -14.51
CA SER A 107 10.84 29.68 -15.06
C SER A 107 12.01 29.15 -15.89
N GLY A 108 12.22 27.83 -15.93
CA GLY A 108 13.20 27.17 -16.79
C GLY A 108 12.64 26.78 -18.17
N ALA A 109 11.36 27.04 -18.45
CA ALA A 109 10.77 26.74 -19.74
C ALA A 109 11.54 27.45 -20.89
N PRO A 110 11.80 26.79 -22.03
CA PRO A 110 12.67 27.27 -23.10
C PRO A 110 11.97 28.32 -23.99
N LEU A 111 11.60 29.45 -23.38
CA LEU A 111 10.95 30.60 -24.00
C LEU A 111 11.91 31.79 -24.12
N ASP A 112 11.61 32.71 -25.04
CA ASP A 112 12.34 33.96 -25.23
C ASP A 112 13.87 33.76 -25.33
N CYS A 113 14.63 34.33 -24.38
CA CYS A 113 16.09 34.23 -24.34
C CYS A 113 16.60 32.84 -23.94
N LEU A 114 15.74 31.98 -23.39
CA LEU A 114 16.09 30.62 -22.97
C LEU A 114 15.93 29.61 -24.10
N MET A 115 15.37 30.03 -25.24
CA MET A 115 15.22 29.18 -26.42
C MET A 115 16.58 28.60 -26.85
N GLY A 116 16.68 27.28 -26.84
CA GLY A 116 17.86 26.53 -27.27
C GLY A 116 18.99 26.40 -26.25
N LEU A 117 18.92 27.04 -25.06
CA LEU A 117 20.01 27.01 -24.07
C LEU A 117 20.28 25.62 -23.48
N TRP A 118 19.31 24.70 -23.50
CA TRP A 118 19.42 23.38 -22.86
C TRP A 118 18.91 22.24 -23.76
N ASN A 119 19.08 22.36 -25.08
CA ASN A 119 18.72 21.27 -26.00
C ASN A 119 19.56 20.01 -25.68
N PRO A 120 18.97 18.79 -25.76
CA PRO A 120 17.65 18.47 -26.31
C PRO A 120 16.47 18.47 -25.31
N LEU A 121 16.68 18.92 -24.06
CA LEU A 121 15.68 18.80 -22.99
C LEU A 121 14.31 19.39 -23.38
N VAL A 122 13.28 18.74 -22.86
CA VAL A 122 11.87 19.11 -23.09
C VAL A 122 11.31 19.85 -21.88
N SER A 123 10.09 20.36 -22.01
CA SER A 123 9.45 21.18 -20.99
C SER A 123 7.96 20.90 -20.84
N THR A 124 7.42 21.18 -19.66
CA THR A 124 6.00 21.20 -19.34
C THR A 124 5.34 22.47 -19.86
N TRP A 125 4.11 22.34 -20.36
CA TRP A 125 3.23 23.47 -20.67
C TRP A 125 2.20 23.63 -19.55
N ILE A 126 2.20 24.79 -18.89
CA ILE A 126 1.34 25.15 -17.75
C ILE A 126 0.38 26.31 -18.09
N GLY A 127 -0.23 26.28 -19.28
CA GLY A 127 -1.23 27.28 -19.71
C GLY A 127 -0.69 28.50 -20.48
N HIS A 128 0.64 28.67 -20.60
CA HIS A 128 1.23 29.79 -21.35
C HIS A 128 2.58 29.42 -22.01
N PRO A 129 2.88 29.92 -23.22
CA PRO A 129 1.98 30.66 -24.12
C PRO A 129 0.90 29.72 -24.67
N TRP A 130 -0.31 30.23 -24.88
CA TRP A 130 -1.43 29.41 -25.30
C TRP A 130 -1.16 28.75 -26.66
N GLU A 131 -0.52 29.48 -27.57
CA GLU A 131 -0.19 29.04 -28.91
C GLU A 131 0.69 27.77 -28.94
N ALA A 132 1.47 27.52 -27.88
CA ALA A 132 2.30 26.33 -27.76
C ALA A 132 1.48 25.03 -27.72
N ILE A 133 0.21 25.08 -27.30
CA ILE A 133 -0.67 23.91 -27.30
C ILE A 133 -1.02 23.46 -28.73
N HIS A 134 -0.99 24.38 -29.71
CA HIS A 134 -1.35 24.08 -31.10
C HIS A 134 -0.16 24.08 -32.07
N SER A 135 1.06 24.33 -31.58
CA SER A 135 2.20 24.61 -32.45
C SER A 135 3.49 23.97 -31.94
N ASN A 136 4.32 23.53 -32.89
CA ASN A 136 5.71 23.10 -32.67
C ASN A 136 6.68 24.10 -33.31
N ASN A 137 6.36 25.39 -33.30
CA ASN A 137 7.26 26.41 -33.84
C ASN A 137 8.58 26.46 -33.05
N GLU A 138 9.65 25.97 -33.67
CA GLU A 138 10.98 25.90 -33.06
C GLU A 138 11.57 27.28 -32.77
N THR A 139 11.25 28.30 -33.58
CA THR A 139 11.75 29.67 -33.38
C THR A 139 11.11 30.36 -32.18
N LEU A 140 10.03 29.80 -31.65
CA LEU A 140 9.35 30.25 -30.42
C LEU A 140 9.56 29.26 -29.26
N GLY A 141 10.37 28.22 -29.45
CA GLY A 141 10.61 27.17 -28.45
C GLY A 141 9.44 26.20 -28.27
N TYR A 142 8.35 26.34 -29.03
CA TYR A 142 7.12 25.59 -28.76
C TYR A 142 7.27 24.09 -28.98
N ASN A 143 8.18 23.66 -29.86
CA ASN A 143 8.51 22.25 -30.09
C ASN A 143 9.09 21.54 -28.84
N ARG A 144 9.53 22.30 -27.82
CA ARG A 144 10.03 21.74 -26.56
C ARG A 144 8.94 21.47 -25.53
N PHE A 145 7.75 22.05 -25.67
CA PHE A 145 6.61 21.72 -24.82
C PHE A 145 6.06 20.35 -25.22
N GLN A 146 6.42 19.33 -24.43
CA GLN A 146 6.15 17.91 -24.71
C GLN A 146 5.43 17.20 -23.56
N VAL A 147 5.03 17.95 -22.52
CA VAL A 147 4.15 17.48 -21.45
C VAL A 147 3.12 18.58 -21.21
N VAL A 148 1.83 18.23 -21.20
CA VAL A 148 0.82 19.13 -20.62
C VAL A 148 0.83 18.91 -19.14
N ASP A 149 0.97 19.98 -18.37
CA ASP A 149 0.97 19.94 -16.92
C ASP A 149 -0.19 20.86 -16.51
N LEU A 150 -1.24 20.32 -15.89
CA LEU A 150 -2.47 21.05 -15.54
C LEU A 150 -2.73 21.08 -14.03
N PRO A 151 -3.11 22.26 -13.47
CA PRO A 151 -3.53 22.33 -12.08
C PRO A 151 -4.86 21.63 -11.88
N ILE A 152 -5.14 21.29 -10.63
CA ILE A 152 -6.48 20.89 -10.20
C ILE A 152 -7.22 22.12 -9.70
N GLU A 153 -8.38 22.38 -10.30
CA GLU A 153 -9.25 23.44 -9.85
C GLU A 153 -9.99 23.03 -8.57
N PRO A 154 -9.98 23.85 -7.49
CA PRO A 154 -10.54 23.45 -6.20
C PRO A 154 -12.04 23.17 -6.20
N ILE A 155 -12.80 23.80 -7.12
CA ILE A 155 -14.26 23.71 -7.15
C ILE A 155 -14.74 22.58 -8.05
N ILE A 156 -14.11 22.44 -9.22
CA ILE A 156 -14.45 21.43 -10.22
C ILE A 156 -13.12 20.80 -10.67
N PRO A 157 -12.66 19.73 -10.00
CA PRO A 157 -11.34 19.15 -10.27
C PRO A 157 -11.04 18.87 -11.75
N GLY A 158 -12.03 18.35 -12.48
CA GLY A 158 -11.93 18.06 -13.91
C GLY A 158 -12.03 19.28 -14.86
N PHE A 159 -12.23 20.51 -14.36
CA PHE A 159 -12.57 21.67 -15.21
C PHE A 159 -11.56 21.93 -16.33
N LEU A 160 -10.26 21.91 -16.03
CA LEU A 160 -9.24 22.17 -17.06
C LEU A 160 -9.13 21.02 -18.06
N ILE A 161 -9.36 19.79 -17.65
CA ILE A 161 -9.46 18.62 -18.54
C ILE A 161 -10.66 18.78 -19.48
N ASP A 162 -11.82 19.15 -18.95
CA ASP A 162 -13.04 19.39 -19.74
C ASP A 162 -12.84 20.54 -20.73
N LEU A 163 -12.21 21.65 -20.29
CA LEU A 163 -11.89 22.79 -21.14
C LEU A 163 -10.96 22.38 -22.28
N MET A 164 -9.90 21.63 -21.99
CA MET A 164 -8.96 21.13 -23.00
C MET A 164 -9.63 20.15 -23.96
N CYS A 165 -10.64 19.41 -23.51
CA CYS A 165 -11.43 18.55 -24.38
C CYS A 165 -12.28 19.32 -25.42
N LEU A 166 -12.59 20.60 -25.18
CA LEU A 166 -13.34 21.43 -26.13
C LEU A 166 -12.47 21.97 -27.27
N GLU A 167 -11.15 21.87 -27.17
CA GLU A 167 -10.22 22.30 -28.21
C GLU A 167 -10.36 21.48 -29.50
N SER A 168 -9.87 22.03 -30.60
CA SER A 168 -9.86 21.35 -31.91
C SER A 168 -8.45 21.30 -32.50
N PRO A 169 -7.75 20.16 -32.46
CA PRO A 169 -8.12 18.90 -31.78
C PRO A 169 -8.15 19.02 -30.24
N PRO A 170 -8.83 18.12 -29.50
CA PRO A 170 -8.86 18.16 -28.04
C PRO A 170 -7.42 18.11 -27.49
N PHE A 171 -7.07 18.85 -26.43
CA PHE A 171 -5.69 18.96 -25.94
C PHE A 171 -4.66 19.45 -27.00
N GLY A 172 -5.09 20.04 -28.13
CA GLY A 172 -4.20 20.51 -29.18
C GLY A 172 -3.24 19.41 -29.67
N LYS A 173 -1.94 19.71 -29.75
CA LYS A 173 -0.90 18.78 -30.23
C LYS A 173 -0.64 17.59 -29.28
N PHE A 174 -1.23 17.61 -28.08
CA PHE A 174 -1.10 16.55 -27.07
C PHE A 174 -2.16 15.46 -27.23
N SER A 175 -3.12 15.62 -28.16
CA SER A 175 -3.90 14.52 -28.71
C SER A 175 -3.75 14.45 -30.23
N GLY A 176 -4.08 13.30 -30.79
CA GLY A 176 -4.03 13.06 -32.23
C GLY A 176 -3.47 11.68 -32.57
N PRO A 177 -3.48 11.28 -33.85
CA PRO A 177 -3.18 9.90 -34.28
C PRO A 177 -1.83 9.34 -33.85
N ASN A 178 -0.88 10.20 -33.42
CA ASN A 178 0.46 9.81 -32.96
C ASN A 178 0.90 10.64 -31.74
N ALA A 179 -0.03 11.11 -30.90
CA ALA A 179 0.33 11.88 -29.72
C ALA A 179 1.11 11.01 -28.72
N SER A 180 2.38 11.36 -28.49
CA SER A 180 3.27 10.71 -27.51
C SER A 180 3.44 11.55 -26.24
N TYR A 181 2.96 12.78 -26.24
CA TYR A 181 3.16 13.74 -25.16
C TYR A 181 2.12 13.53 -24.05
N PRO A 182 2.53 13.17 -22.82
CA PRO A 182 1.59 12.88 -21.76
C PRO A 182 0.80 14.13 -21.33
N VAL A 183 -0.43 13.88 -20.90
CA VAL A 183 -1.21 14.85 -20.13
C VAL A 183 -1.00 14.52 -18.66
N LEU A 184 -0.56 15.49 -17.89
CA LEU A 184 -0.24 15.36 -16.50
C LEU A 184 -1.07 16.35 -15.70
N VAL A 185 -1.56 15.91 -14.55
CA VAL A 185 -2.25 16.74 -13.57
C VAL A 185 -1.49 16.66 -12.26
N TRP A 186 -1.22 17.80 -11.63
CA TRP A 186 -0.40 17.82 -10.42
C TRP A 186 -1.22 17.94 -9.14
N GLU A 187 -0.71 17.25 -8.12
CA GLU A 187 -1.07 17.34 -6.70
C GLU A 187 -2.55 17.06 -6.34
N PRO A 188 -3.21 16.04 -6.93
CA PRO A 188 -4.48 15.59 -6.37
C PRO A 188 -4.28 15.03 -4.96
N SER A 189 -5.20 15.37 -4.06
CA SER A 189 -5.04 15.04 -2.64
C SER A 189 -6.03 13.99 -2.12
N ASN A 190 -7.08 13.63 -2.86
CA ASN A 190 -8.10 12.68 -2.39
C ASN A 190 -8.74 11.90 -3.55
N GLN A 191 -9.36 10.75 -3.25
CA GLN A 191 -9.92 9.85 -4.26
C GLN A 191 -10.98 10.54 -5.13
N ALA A 192 -11.90 11.31 -4.55
CA ALA A 192 -12.94 12.00 -5.31
C ALA A 192 -12.38 12.96 -6.37
N THR A 193 -11.29 13.66 -6.05
CA THR A 193 -10.58 14.56 -6.97
C THR A 193 -9.89 13.76 -8.07
N ILE A 194 -9.22 12.69 -7.69
CA ILE A 194 -8.51 11.75 -8.56
C ILE A 194 -9.48 11.13 -9.58
N ASP A 195 -10.62 10.63 -9.10
CA ASP A 195 -11.72 10.07 -9.88
C ASP A 195 -12.34 11.12 -10.82
N SER A 196 -12.62 12.32 -10.32
CA SER A 196 -13.20 13.39 -11.15
C SER A 196 -12.30 13.75 -12.32
N VAL A 197 -11.00 13.85 -12.11
CA VAL A 197 -10.02 14.15 -13.18
C VAL A 197 -9.92 12.99 -14.17
N ALA A 198 -9.85 11.75 -13.67
CA ALA A 198 -9.81 10.55 -14.52
C ALA A 198 -11.07 10.43 -15.38
N GLN A 199 -12.26 10.61 -14.78
CA GLN A 199 -13.53 10.52 -15.47
C GLN A 199 -13.66 11.59 -16.57
N SER A 200 -13.30 12.84 -16.29
CA SER A 200 -13.26 13.90 -17.31
C SER A 200 -12.37 13.52 -18.50
N TYR A 201 -11.22 12.88 -18.25
CA TYR A 201 -10.31 12.44 -19.30
C TYR A 201 -10.89 11.28 -20.12
N ILE A 202 -11.46 10.27 -19.44
CA ILE A 202 -12.13 9.11 -20.06
C ILE A 202 -13.33 9.56 -20.91
N ASP A 203 -14.16 10.45 -20.38
CA ASP A 203 -15.32 10.99 -21.10
C ASP A 203 -14.88 11.73 -22.37
N CYS A 204 -13.76 12.46 -22.30
CA CYS A 204 -13.17 13.08 -23.47
C CYS A 204 -12.73 12.05 -24.53
N GLN A 205 -12.06 10.97 -24.11
CA GLN A 205 -11.65 9.89 -25.00
C GLN A 205 -12.85 9.24 -25.70
N LEU A 206 -13.92 8.96 -24.94
CA LEU A 206 -15.15 8.37 -25.49
C LEU A 206 -15.82 9.30 -26.50
N LYS A 207 -15.92 10.60 -26.18
CA LYS A 207 -16.48 11.63 -27.07
C LYS A 207 -15.68 11.80 -28.35
N HIS A 208 -14.36 11.60 -28.28
CA HIS A 208 -13.42 11.76 -29.38
C HIS A 208 -12.75 10.43 -29.78
N SER A 209 -13.52 9.34 -29.84
CA SER A 209 -13.03 7.97 -30.09
C SER A 209 -12.24 7.75 -31.39
N SER A 210 -12.28 8.72 -32.33
CA SER A 210 -11.45 8.70 -33.54
C SER A 210 -10.04 9.26 -33.34
N GLN A 211 -9.74 9.85 -32.18
CA GLN A 211 -8.43 10.39 -31.82
C GLN A 211 -7.67 9.41 -30.94
N SER A 212 -6.34 9.48 -30.97
CA SER A 212 -5.50 8.83 -29.97
C SER A 212 -5.14 9.83 -28.86
N PHE A 213 -5.15 9.35 -27.64
CA PHE A 213 -4.86 10.11 -26.43
C PHE A 213 -3.65 9.48 -25.74
N ALA A 214 -2.72 10.31 -25.27
CA ALA A 214 -1.63 9.84 -24.43
C ALA A 214 -2.17 9.39 -23.05
N PRO A 215 -1.39 8.66 -22.25
CA PRO A 215 -1.78 8.36 -20.87
C PRO A 215 -1.94 9.63 -20.05
N LEU A 216 -3.03 9.72 -19.27
CA LEU A 216 -3.14 10.65 -18.16
C LEU A 216 -2.17 10.22 -17.05
N ARG A 217 -1.39 11.16 -16.53
CA ARG A 217 -0.46 10.96 -15.43
C ARG A 217 -0.78 11.90 -14.27
N TYR A 218 -0.41 11.49 -13.08
CA TYR A 218 -0.52 12.32 -11.89
C TYR A 218 0.88 12.60 -11.35
N ALA A 219 1.25 13.88 -11.22
CA ALA A 219 2.41 14.26 -10.42
C ALA A 219 1.93 14.43 -8.98
N THR A 220 2.05 13.36 -8.21
CA THR A 220 1.60 13.36 -6.82
C THR A 220 2.72 12.89 -5.91
N ASN A 221 2.79 13.51 -4.74
CA ASN A 221 3.60 13.06 -3.64
C ASN A 221 2.64 12.33 -2.69
N ILE A 222 2.11 11.17 -3.11
CA ILE A 222 1.37 10.27 -2.23
C ILE A 222 1.94 8.87 -2.41
N ASP A 223 1.56 7.96 -1.51
CA ASP A 223 1.95 6.57 -1.61
C ASP A 223 1.44 5.94 -2.94
N PRO A 224 2.28 5.20 -3.69
CA PRO A 224 1.85 4.57 -4.93
C PRO A 224 0.72 3.55 -4.76
N ALA A 225 0.69 2.78 -3.67
CA ALA A 225 -0.39 1.84 -3.39
C ALA A 225 -1.70 2.60 -3.16
N GLN A 226 -1.67 3.69 -2.39
CA GLN A 226 -2.82 4.58 -2.25
C GLN A 226 -3.38 5.05 -3.59
N MET A 227 -2.50 5.49 -4.50
CA MET A 227 -2.92 5.93 -5.82
C MET A 227 -3.55 4.80 -6.64
N LEU A 228 -2.96 3.59 -6.59
CA LEU A 228 -3.47 2.41 -7.28
C LEU A 228 -4.84 1.99 -6.74
N VAL A 229 -5.02 2.00 -5.41
CA VAL A 229 -6.31 1.68 -4.77
C VAL A 229 -7.36 2.72 -5.14
N TYR A 230 -7.04 4.01 -5.03
CA TYR A 230 -8.00 5.08 -5.32
C TYR A 230 -8.51 5.04 -6.77
N GLN A 231 -7.62 4.76 -7.72
CA GLN A 231 -7.97 4.57 -9.13
C GLN A 231 -8.57 3.20 -9.46
N GLY A 232 -8.56 2.24 -8.53
CA GLY A 232 -9.07 0.88 -8.73
C GLY A 232 -10.56 0.85 -9.11
N THR A 233 -11.34 1.86 -8.70
CA THR A 233 -12.75 2.03 -9.11
C THR A 233 -12.91 2.30 -10.60
N GLN A 234 -11.94 3.00 -11.21
CA GLN A 234 -11.94 3.43 -12.60
C GLN A 234 -11.21 2.45 -13.52
N THR A 235 -10.25 1.69 -12.98
CA THR A 235 -9.38 0.79 -13.76
C THR A 235 -9.45 -0.65 -13.28
N SER A 236 -10.29 -1.48 -13.91
CA SER A 236 -10.47 -2.90 -13.51
C SER A 236 -9.34 -3.85 -13.90
N ARG A 237 -8.15 -3.36 -14.25
CA ARG A 237 -7.06 -4.21 -14.80
C ARG A 237 -5.89 -4.44 -13.85
N ASN A 238 -5.72 -3.57 -12.86
CA ASN A 238 -4.48 -3.47 -12.08
C ASN A 238 -4.73 -3.44 -10.59
N SER A 239 -5.91 -3.01 -10.19
CA SER A 239 -6.29 -2.80 -8.81
C SER A 239 -7.80 -2.85 -8.69
N TRP A 240 -8.25 -3.09 -7.47
CA TRP A 240 -9.65 -2.99 -7.08
C TRP A 240 -9.79 -1.98 -5.98
N ASN A 241 -10.94 -1.33 -5.97
CA ASN A 241 -11.51 -0.67 -4.81
C ASN A 241 -13.01 -0.87 -4.97
N VAL A 242 -13.48 -1.97 -4.42
CA VAL A 242 -14.83 -2.50 -4.66
C VAL A 242 -15.59 -2.53 -3.36
N ARG A 243 -16.71 -1.80 -3.34
CA ARG A 243 -17.68 -1.92 -2.25
C ARG A 243 -18.39 -3.26 -2.34
N LEU A 244 -18.36 -4.02 -1.24
CA LEU A 244 -19.17 -5.21 -1.05
C LEU A 244 -20.39 -4.84 -0.23
N ASP A 245 -21.58 -5.21 -0.70
CA ASP A 245 -22.80 -5.02 0.07
C ASP A 245 -22.78 -5.94 1.29
N SER A 246 -22.64 -5.36 2.48
CA SER A 246 -22.64 -6.08 3.75
C SER A 246 -24.04 -6.63 4.10
N MET A 247 -25.09 -6.16 3.40
CA MET A 247 -26.45 -6.63 3.57
C MET A 247 -26.69 -7.89 2.74
N SER A 248 -26.97 -9.00 3.44
CA SER A 248 -27.66 -10.14 2.81
C SER A 248 -28.93 -9.61 2.08
N PRO A 249 -29.23 -10.07 0.85
CA PRO A 249 -30.45 -9.69 0.12
C PRO A 249 -31.73 -9.80 0.95
N GLU A 250 -31.76 -10.71 1.94
CA GLU A 250 -32.91 -10.92 2.84
C GLU A 250 -33.00 -9.90 4.00
N ASN A 251 -31.89 -9.26 4.39
CA ASN A 251 -31.81 -8.34 5.54
C ASN A 251 -31.92 -6.85 5.17
N SER A 252 -31.95 -6.50 3.88
CA SER A 252 -32.25 -5.14 3.41
C SER A 252 -33.57 -4.56 3.95
N LYS A 253 -34.47 -5.42 4.47
CA LYS A 253 -35.75 -5.02 5.08
C LYS A 253 -35.73 -4.74 6.59
N LEU A 254 -34.64 -5.03 7.31
CA LEU A 254 -34.62 -4.95 8.79
C LEU A 254 -33.83 -3.76 9.36
N LEU A 255 -33.20 -2.94 8.51
CA LEU A 255 -32.44 -1.75 8.94
C LEU A 255 -33.10 -0.42 8.57
N GLU A 256 -34.30 -0.43 7.98
CA GLU A 256 -35.15 0.74 8.02
C GLU A 256 -35.68 0.90 9.47
N VAL A 257 -35.31 2.00 10.11
CA VAL A 257 -35.87 2.53 11.36
C VAL A 257 -35.25 1.99 12.67
N SER A 258 -34.07 2.51 13.01
CA SER A 258 -33.87 2.97 14.40
C SER A 258 -32.98 4.22 14.43
N PRO A 259 -33.46 5.35 14.97
CA PRO A 259 -32.73 6.61 14.94
C PRO A 259 -31.52 6.57 15.88
N ILE A 260 -30.33 6.67 15.29
CA ILE A 260 -29.15 7.43 15.73
C ILE A 260 -29.05 7.63 17.25
N SER A 261 -28.37 6.69 17.94
CA SER A 261 -27.56 6.99 19.15
C SER A 261 -26.88 5.75 19.74
N GLN A 262 -27.29 4.53 19.37
CA GLN A 262 -26.71 3.30 19.95
C GLN A 262 -26.67 2.11 18.99
N ILE A 263 -26.50 2.32 17.68
CA ILE A 263 -26.10 1.19 16.83
C ILE A 263 -24.64 0.91 17.26
N PRO A 264 -24.35 -0.24 17.89
CA PRO A 264 -22.96 -0.63 18.13
C PRO A 264 -22.29 -0.57 16.78
N GLU A 265 -21.12 0.08 16.69
CA GLU A 265 -20.31 0.10 15.47
C GLU A 265 -20.39 -1.29 14.84
N ASN A 266 -20.87 -1.37 13.59
CA ASN A 266 -21.07 -2.63 12.88
C ASN A 266 -19.70 -3.29 12.75
N TYR A 267 -19.33 -4.05 13.77
CA TYR A 267 -18.05 -4.71 13.86
C TYR A 267 -18.13 -5.95 12.99
N PHE A 268 -17.58 -5.88 11.80
CA PHE A 268 -17.37 -7.04 10.97
C PHE A 268 -15.97 -7.55 11.26
N GLY A 269 -15.86 -8.73 11.87
CA GLY A 269 -14.63 -9.51 11.82
C GLY A 269 -14.41 -9.93 10.36
N SER A 270 -13.80 -9.04 9.58
CA SER A 270 -13.60 -9.23 8.15
C SER A 270 -12.34 -10.03 7.92
N LEU A 271 -12.42 -11.08 7.10
CA LEU A 271 -11.27 -11.89 6.73
C LEU A 271 -11.26 -12.13 5.23
N VAL A 272 -10.10 -12.08 4.61
CA VAL A 272 -9.94 -12.41 3.19
C VAL A 272 -8.91 -13.50 2.99
N VAL A 273 -9.25 -14.46 2.14
CA VAL A 273 -8.34 -15.51 1.68
C VAL A 273 -8.43 -15.63 0.17
N VAL A 274 -7.32 -16.01 -0.44
CA VAL A 274 -7.19 -16.18 -1.88
C VAL A 274 -6.70 -17.59 -2.18
N THR A 275 -7.26 -18.19 -3.23
CA THR A 275 -6.81 -19.49 -3.71
C THR A 275 -6.96 -19.60 -5.22
N GLU A 276 -6.11 -20.42 -5.83
CA GLU A 276 -6.18 -20.73 -7.26
C GLU A 276 -6.58 -22.20 -7.44
N ILE A 277 -7.73 -22.42 -8.06
CA ILE A 277 -8.25 -23.76 -8.40
C ILE A 277 -8.51 -23.78 -9.89
N GLU A 278 -7.85 -24.71 -10.60
CA GLU A 278 -7.97 -24.85 -12.06
C GLU A 278 -7.69 -23.55 -12.83
N GLN A 279 -6.66 -22.78 -12.43
CA GLN A 279 -6.28 -21.49 -13.03
C GLN A 279 -7.30 -20.36 -12.83
N ILE A 280 -8.25 -20.55 -11.93
CA ILE A 280 -9.21 -19.52 -11.54
C ILE A 280 -8.83 -19.02 -10.15
N LEU A 281 -8.60 -17.71 -10.04
CA LEU A 281 -8.36 -17.04 -8.78
C LEU A 281 -9.69 -16.77 -8.08
N PHE A 282 -9.86 -17.37 -6.90
CA PHE A 282 -11.00 -17.16 -6.03
C PHE A 282 -10.57 -16.28 -4.85
N THR A 283 -11.32 -15.20 -4.65
CA THR A 283 -11.23 -14.36 -3.46
C THR A 283 -12.44 -14.66 -2.59
N ILE A 284 -12.20 -15.18 -1.39
CA ILE A 284 -13.25 -15.53 -0.44
C ILE A 284 -13.19 -14.52 0.70
N THR A 285 -14.25 -13.73 0.86
CA THR A 285 -14.36 -12.73 1.91
C THR A 285 -15.35 -13.19 2.97
N PHE A 286 -14.90 -13.31 4.22
CA PHE A 286 -15.73 -13.70 5.35
C PHE A 286 -16.17 -12.47 6.12
N PHE A 287 -17.41 -12.50 6.59
CA PHE A 287 -17.94 -11.50 7.50
C PHE A 287 -19.00 -12.12 8.42
N THR A 288 -19.09 -11.56 9.62
CA THR A 288 -20.05 -12.00 10.63
C THR A 288 -21.15 -10.98 10.79
N ASN A 289 -22.40 -11.44 10.70
CA ASN A 289 -23.55 -10.69 11.21
C ASN A 289 -23.66 -10.94 12.72
N GLN A 290 -24.31 -10.05 13.49
CA GLN A 290 -24.70 -10.29 14.89
C GLN A 290 -25.45 -11.62 15.11
N SER A 291 -26.05 -12.20 14.08
CA SER A 291 -26.58 -13.57 14.05
C SER A 291 -25.43 -14.58 13.93
N SER A 292 -25.45 -15.67 14.70
CA SER A 292 -24.43 -16.73 14.77
C SER A 292 -24.17 -17.55 13.49
N VAL A 293 -24.44 -16.97 12.32
CA VAL A 293 -24.21 -17.53 10.98
C VAL A 293 -23.11 -16.70 10.32
N TYR A 294 -22.06 -17.38 9.89
CA TYR A 294 -20.96 -16.78 9.16
C TYR A 294 -21.32 -16.70 7.70
N TYR A 295 -21.23 -15.51 7.13
CA TYR A 295 -21.45 -15.31 5.72
C TYR A 295 -20.12 -15.16 5.01
N TYR A 296 -20.09 -15.54 3.75
CA TYR A 296 -18.98 -15.21 2.88
C TYR A 296 -19.46 -14.77 1.51
N HIS A 297 -18.75 -13.81 0.91
CA HIS A 297 -18.85 -13.60 -0.52
C HIS A 297 -17.78 -14.44 -1.21
N LEU A 298 -18.19 -15.12 -2.27
CA LEU A 298 -17.27 -15.75 -3.21
C LEU A 298 -17.12 -14.83 -4.41
N LEU A 299 -15.95 -14.23 -4.57
CA LEU A 299 -15.61 -13.43 -5.73
C LEU A 299 -14.68 -14.22 -6.64
N VAL A 300 -14.96 -14.17 -7.93
CA VAL A 300 -14.14 -14.78 -8.98
C VAL A 300 -13.51 -13.65 -9.77
N SER A 301 -12.20 -13.67 -9.88
CA SER A 301 -11.49 -12.67 -10.69
C SER A 301 -11.20 -13.19 -12.10
N LYS A 302 -11.59 -12.43 -13.14
CA LYS A 302 -11.20 -12.74 -14.53
C LYS A 302 -9.85 -12.11 -14.84
N GLY A 303 -8.78 -12.84 -14.54
CA GLY A 303 -7.41 -12.31 -14.52
C GLY A 303 -7.08 -11.77 -13.14
N GLU A 304 -5.81 -11.79 -12.74
CA GLU A 304 -5.43 -11.69 -11.33
C GLU A 304 -5.80 -10.34 -10.66
N PHE A 305 -5.84 -9.26 -11.44
CA PHE A 305 -6.39 -7.95 -11.06
C PHE A 305 -7.52 -7.48 -12.00
N GLY A 306 -8.14 -8.43 -12.71
CA GLY A 306 -9.16 -8.16 -13.71
C GLY A 306 -10.55 -7.88 -13.13
N ASP A 307 -11.60 -7.99 -13.94
CA ASP A 307 -12.96 -7.78 -13.45
C ASP A 307 -13.31 -8.79 -12.32
N LEU A 308 -13.82 -8.27 -11.21
CA LEU A 308 -14.37 -9.05 -10.11
C LEU A 308 -15.83 -9.40 -10.37
N TYR A 309 -16.17 -10.68 -10.23
CA TYR A 309 -17.54 -11.18 -10.31
C TYR A 309 -17.92 -11.78 -8.96
N GLN A 310 -18.86 -11.14 -8.26
CA GLN A 310 -19.46 -11.74 -7.08
C GLN A 310 -20.34 -12.91 -7.54
N SER A 311 -19.88 -14.12 -7.22
CA SER A 311 -20.59 -15.35 -7.56
C SER A 311 -21.83 -15.55 -6.68
N GLY A 312 -21.76 -15.09 -5.43
CA GLY A 312 -22.88 -15.08 -4.51
C GLY A 312 -22.45 -14.79 -3.08
N THR A 313 -23.45 -14.74 -2.19
CA THR A 313 -23.26 -14.71 -0.74
C THR A 313 -23.79 -16.04 -0.19
N PHE A 314 -22.98 -16.66 0.65
CA PHE A 314 -23.23 -18.01 1.15
C PHE A 314 -23.04 -18.04 2.66
N SER A 315 -23.48 -19.12 3.32
CA SER A 315 -23.29 -19.33 4.76
C SER A 315 -22.40 -20.53 5.03
N LEU A 316 -21.50 -20.44 6.01
CA LEU A 316 -20.76 -21.58 6.53
C LEU A 316 -21.42 -22.13 7.81
N PRO A 317 -21.69 -23.45 7.88
CA PRO A 317 -22.22 -24.07 9.08
C PRO A 317 -21.10 -24.29 10.11
N LEU A 318 -20.80 -23.25 10.89
CA LEU A 318 -19.90 -23.36 12.04
C LEU A 318 -20.70 -23.81 13.27
N GLY A 319 -20.27 -24.92 13.88
CA GLY A 319 -21.02 -25.60 14.95
C GLY A 319 -21.18 -24.79 16.25
N ASP A 320 -20.18 -23.97 16.59
CA ASP A 320 -20.18 -23.12 17.78
C ASP A 320 -20.17 -21.63 17.43
N ARG A 321 -20.94 -20.85 18.18
CA ARG A 321 -21.29 -19.45 17.94
C ARG A 321 -20.17 -18.51 18.41
N GLY A 322 -19.35 -17.95 17.52
CA GLY A 322 -18.37 -16.92 17.90
C GLY A 322 -17.91 -16.03 16.74
N GLN A 323 -17.04 -15.06 16.96
CA GLN A 323 -16.38 -14.32 15.89
C GLN A 323 -15.31 -15.18 15.19
N LEU A 324 -15.24 -15.12 13.86
CA LEU A 324 -14.15 -15.76 13.12
C LEU A 324 -12.90 -14.91 13.29
N LEU A 325 -11.84 -15.50 13.84
CA LEU A 325 -10.58 -14.81 14.13
C LEU A 325 -9.52 -15.08 13.06
N TYR A 326 -9.65 -16.21 12.36
CA TYR A 326 -8.63 -16.66 11.43
C TYR A 326 -9.20 -17.52 10.32
N ALA A 327 -8.69 -17.31 9.11
CA ALA A 327 -8.94 -18.13 7.94
C ALA A 327 -7.66 -18.21 7.11
N LYS A 328 -7.23 -19.43 6.72
CA LYS A 328 -6.03 -19.61 5.89
C LYS A 328 -6.19 -20.80 4.95
N MET A 329 -5.68 -20.62 3.73
CA MET A 329 -5.54 -21.70 2.77
C MET A 329 -4.36 -22.60 3.13
N ILE A 330 -4.59 -23.91 3.13
CA ILE A 330 -3.58 -24.95 3.29
C ILE A 330 -3.42 -25.61 1.92
N GLY A 331 -2.33 -25.28 1.24
CA GLY A 331 -2.20 -25.54 -0.20
C GLY A 331 -3.30 -24.81 -0.99
N ASN A 332 -3.78 -25.43 -2.06
CA ASN A 332 -4.73 -24.79 -3.00
C ASN A 332 -6.18 -25.26 -2.84
N GLN A 333 -6.46 -26.21 -1.95
CA GLN A 333 -7.78 -26.87 -1.90
C GLN A 333 -8.28 -27.13 -0.48
N GLN A 334 -7.59 -26.65 0.54
CA GLN A 334 -8.06 -26.78 1.91
C GLN A 334 -8.11 -25.42 2.59
N LEU A 335 -9.20 -25.17 3.31
CA LEU A 335 -9.41 -23.93 4.07
C LEU A 335 -9.53 -24.27 5.55
N LEU A 336 -8.63 -23.74 6.36
CA LEU A 336 -8.72 -23.80 7.82
C LEU A 336 -9.37 -22.52 8.33
N THR A 337 -10.44 -22.66 9.11
CA THR A 337 -11.12 -21.57 9.81
C THR A 337 -11.01 -21.76 11.32
N TYR A 338 -10.92 -20.67 12.08
CA TYR A 338 -10.84 -20.69 13.55
C TYR A 338 -11.55 -19.48 14.18
N ASN A 339 -12.30 -19.72 15.26
CA ASN A 339 -13.12 -18.73 15.94
C ASN A 339 -12.69 -18.46 17.40
N GLU A 340 -13.28 -17.44 18.01
CA GLU A 340 -12.97 -17.00 19.39
C GLU A 340 -13.24 -18.05 20.48
N ASN A 341 -14.10 -19.03 20.20
CA ASN A 341 -14.38 -20.13 21.14
C ASN A 341 -13.40 -21.30 20.99
N SER A 342 -12.27 -21.07 20.31
CA SER A 342 -11.29 -22.11 19.99
C SER A 342 -11.81 -23.20 19.05
N GLY A 343 -12.96 -22.97 18.39
CA GLY A 343 -13.53 -23.87 17.41
C GLY A 343 -12.80 -23.75 16.07
N TYR A 344 -12.49 -24.87 15.44
CA TYR A 344 -11.90 -24.91 14.11
C TYR A 344 -12.67 -25.83 13.16
N ILE A 345 -12.62 -25.52 11.87
CA ILE A 345 -13.07 -26.38 10.78
C ILE A 345 -12.05 -26.35 9.65
N LEU A 346 -11.66 -27.52 9.17
CA LEU A 346 -10.92 -27.71 7.93
C LEU A 346 -11.89 -28.13 6.83
N TYR A 347 -11.99 -27.34 5.77
CA TYR A 347 -12.79 -27.64 4.59
C TYR A 347 -11.91 -28.15 3.46
N SER A 348 -12.43 -29.06 2.65
CA SER A 348 -11.98 -29.29 1.28
C SER A 348 -12.78 -28.37 0.36
N LEU A 349 -12.08 -27.72 -0.56
CA LEU A 349 -12.65 -26.89 -1.61
C LEU A 349 -12.68 -27.68 -2.91
N GLU A 350 -13.86 -27.80 -3.51
CA GLU A 350 -14.03 -28.44 -4.80
C GLU A 350 -14.72 -27.48 -5.77
N LEU A 351 -14.20 -27.34 -6.99
CA LEU A 351 -14.84 -26.55 -8.02
C LEU A 351 -16.00 -27.35 -8.63
N ASN A 352 -17.21 -26.80 -8.55
CA ASN A 352 -18.34 -27.33 -9.30
C ASN A 352 -18.29 -26.81 -10.74
N ASN A 353 -17.81 -27.65 -11.65
CA ASN A 353 -17.65 -27.32 -13.08
C ASN A 353 -18.91 -26.82 -13.78
N SER A 354 -20.11 -27.11 -13.25
CA SER A 354 -21.36 -26.65 -13.85
C SER A 354 -21.74 -25.23 -13.45
N SER A 355 -21.35 -24.78 -12.25
CA SER A 355 -21.73 -23.48 -11.70
C SER A 355 -20.56 -22.52 -11.47
N LEU A 356 -19.32 -23.01 -11.59
CA LEU A 356 -18.10 -22.30 -11.18
C LEU A 356 -18.15 -21.84 -9.72
N LEU A 357 -18.90 -22.55 -8.88
CA LEU A 357 -18.97 -22.33 -7.44
C LEU A 357 -17.99 -23.25 -6.71
N LEU A 358 -17.37 -22.74 -5.66
CA LEU A 358 -16.63 -23.57 -4.71
C LEU A 358 -17.61 -24.25 -3.75
N ASP A 359 -17.54 -25.58 -3.68
CA ASP A 359 -18.19 -26.37 -2.64
C ASP A 359 -17.25 -26.50 -1.43
N PHE A 360 -17.80 -26.27 -0.23
CA PHE A 360 -17.05 -26.29 1.03
C PHE A 360 -17.44 -27.54 1.80
N LYS A 361 -16.65 -28.61 1.67
CA LYS A 361 -16.92 -29.88 2.35
C LYS A 361 -16.12 -29.96 3.64
N PRO A 362 -16.76 -29.95 4.83
CA PRO A 362 -16.03 -30.08 6.09
C PRO A 362 -15.34 -31.46 6.14
N LEU A 363 -14.02 -31.45 6.33
CA LEU A 363 -13.18 -32.65 6.50
C LEU A 363 -13.07 -33.03 7.97
N VAL A 364 -12.69 -32.06 8.80
CA VAL A 364 -12.55 -32.22 10.25
C VAL A 364 -12.95 -30.92 10.94
N PHE A 365 -13.56 -31.04 12.12
CA PHE A 365 -13.90 -29.92 12.96
C PHE A 365 -13.76 -30.32 14.43
N GLY A 366 -13.52 -29.35 15.29
CA GLY A 366 -13.38 -29.58 16.72
C GLY A 366 -13.19 -28.28 17.48
N VAL A 367 -12.86 -28.42 18.76
CA VAL A 367 -12.48 -27.32 19.64
C VAL A 367 -11.08 -27.62 20.16
N LEU A 368 -10.18 -26.65 20.09
CA LEU A 368 -8.86 -26.77 20.71
C LEU A 368 -9.03 -26.62 22.23
N PRO A 369 -8.67 -27.64 23.03
CA PRO A 369 -8.76 -27.56 24.48
C PRO A 369 -8.02 -26.32 25.03
N ASN A 370 -8.72 -25.50 25.79
CA ASN A 370 -8.08 -24.42 26.53
C ASN A 370 -7.53 -24.97 27.85
N ASP A 371 -6.32 -25.52 27.80
CA ASP A 371 -5.65 -26.14 28.95
C ASP A 371 -5.34 -25.15 30.10
N LEU A 372 -5.55 -23.84 29.90
CA LEU A 372 -5.24 -22.81 30.90
C LEU A 372 -6.42 -22.49 31.84
N GLY A 373 -7.63 -22.96 31.54
CA GLY A 373 -8.82 -22.63 32.34
C GLY A 373 -9.18 -21.13 32.37
N ALA A 374 -8.54 -20.30 31.55
CA ALA A 374 -8.73 -18.86 31.46
C ALA A 374 -9.12 -18.48 30.03
N SER A 375 -10.13 -17.64 29.86
CA SER A 375 -10.50 -17.08 28.55
C SER A 375 -9.33 -16.30 27.95
N PHE A 376 -9.02 -16.54 26.68
CA PHE A 376 -8.02 -15.75 25.97
C PHE A 376 -8.49 -14.31 25.86
N LEU A 377 -7.56 -13.37 26.05
CA LEU A 377 -7.77 -11.95 25.74
C LEU A 377 -7.64 -11.73 24.23
N SER A 378 -6.67 -12.42 23.62
CA SER A 378 -6.40 -12.42 22.20
C SER A 378 -5.78 -13.75 21.80
N SER A 379 -6.06 -14.25 20.60
CA SER A 379 -5.44 -15.46 20.07
C SER A 379 -5.44 -15.45 18.55
N THR A 380 -4.39 -16.04 17.97
CA THR A 380 -4.29 -16.29 16.54
C THR A 380 -3.70 -17.69 16.31
N LEU A 381 -3.96 -18.24 15.13
CA LEU A 381 -3.38 -19.50 14.67
C LEU A 381 -2.45 -19.24 13.50
N ASP A 382 -1.45 -20.09 13.35
CA ASP A 382 -0.73 -20.21 12.09
C ASP A 382 -0.44 -21.67 11.73
N PHE A 383 -0.47 -21.96 10.44
CA PHE A 383 -0.17 -23.28 9.89
C PHE A 383 1.34 -23.46 9.72
N ILE A 384 1.88 -24.54 10.27
CA ILE A 384 3.31 -24.86 10.14
C ILE A 384 3.55 -25.87 9.02
N ASN A 385 2.90 -27.03 9.11
CA ASN A 385 3.25 -28.19 8.33
C ASN A 385 2.11 -29.22 8.27
N GLN A 386 2.13 -30.04 7.23
CA GLN A 386 1.29 -31.23 7.12
C GLN A 386 2.18 -32.47 7.20
N LYS A 387 1.93 -33.33 8.20
CA LYS A 387 2.68 -34.58 8.40
C LYS A 387 1.85 -35.79 8.00
N THR A 388 2.52 -36.83 7.57
CA THR A 388 1.95 -38.17 7.42
C THR A 388 2.71 -39.09 8.34
N ASP A 389 2.01 -39.73 9.29
CA ASP A 389 2.64 -40.68 10.20
C ASP A 389 2.96 -42.02 9.50
N SER A 390 3.61 -42.93 10.21
CA SER A 390 3.94 -44.27 9.69
C SER A 390 2.71 -45.13 9.33
N ASN A 391 1.54 -44.76 9.84
CA ASN A 391 0.27 -45.44 9.57
C ASN A 391 -0.48 -44.81 8.39
N GLY A 392 0.07 -43.76 7.77
CA GLY A 392 -0.56 -43.01 6.69
C GLY A 392 -1.58 -41.97 7.17
N THR A 393 -1.70 -41.73 8.47
CA THR A 393 -2.57 -40.69 9.03
C THR A 393 -1.96 -39.34 8.71
N GLN A 394 -2.71 -38.49 8.02
CA GLN A 394 -2.30 -37.11 7.80
C GLN A 394 -2.72 -36.24 8.98
N SER A 395 -1.86 -35.32 9.41
CA SER A 395 -2.17 -34.32 10.41
C SER A 395 -1.65 -32.94 10.01
N LEU A 396 -2.34 -31.91 10.48
CA LEU A 396 -1.93 -30.51 10.38
C LEU A 396 -1.27 -30.10 11.70
N GLU A 397 -0.06 -29.58 11.62
CA GLU A 397 0.60 -28.93 12.74
C GLU A 397 0.33 -27.43 12.68
N VAL A 398 -0.30 -26.91 13.71
CA VAL A 398 -0.63 -25.49 13.84
C VAL A 398 -0.10 -24.94 15.16
N ILE A 399 0.33 -23.68 15.16
CA ILE A 399 0.71 -22.96 16.37
C ILE A 399 -0.43 -22.04 16.74
N GLN A 400 -0.81 -22.09 18.00
CA GLN A 400 -1.68 -21.09 18.58
C GLN A 400 -0.84 -20.15 19.42
N TYR A 401 -0.84 -18.87 19.05
CA TYR A 401 -0.36 -17.80 19.89
C TYR A 401 -1.52 -17.21 20.67
N TYR A 402 -1.29 -16.86 21.92
CA TYR A 402 -2.34 -16.36 22.79
C TYR A 402 -1.84 -15.36 23.82
N SER A 403 -2.78 -14.55 24.31
CA SER A 403 -2.65 -13.72 25.50
C SER A 403 -3.79 -14.05 26.47
N SER A 404 -3.52 -14.01 27.76
CA SER A 404 -4.51 -14.27 28.82
C SER A 404 -4.26 -13.37 30.03
N SER A 405 -5.19 -13.39 30.98
CA SER A 405 -5.07 -12.67 32.25
C SER A 405 -3.90 -13.12 33.14
N THR A 406 -3.25 -14.23 32.82
CA THR A 406 -2.09 -14.77 33.55
C THR A 406 -0.83 -14.87 32.70
N CYS A 407 -0.94 -14.68 31.38
CA CYS A 407 0.17 -14.77 30.45
C CYS A 407 0.06 -13.72 29.34
N SER A 408 0.95 -12.73 29.34
CA SER A 408 0.96 -11.65 28.36
C SER A 408 1.14 -12.22 26.97
N PHE A 409 2.01 -13.22 26.81
CA PHE A 409 2.23 -13.90 25.55
C PHE A 409 2.61 -15.37 25.79
N GLY A 410 1.87 -16.28 25.18
CA GLY A 410 2.16 -17.71 25.20
C GLY A 410 1.92 -18.37 23.85
N ALA A 411 2.40 -19.61 23.73
CA ALA A 411 2.24 -20.42 22.54
C ALA A 411 1.95 -21.89 22.90
N THR A 412 1.21 -22.58 22.03
CA THR A 412 1.01 -24.03 22.09
C THR A 412 0.95 -24.60 20.67
N THR A 413 1.41 -25.83 20.49
CA THR A 413 1.37 -26.53 19.20
C THR A 413 0.31 -27.62 19.23
N TRP A 414 -0.55 -27.63 18.23
CA TRP A 414 -1.59 -28.63 18.02
C TRP A 414 -1.29 -29.48 16.80
N SER A 415 -1.57 -30.78 16.90
CA SER A 415 -1.62 -31.72 15.78
C SER A 415 -3.07 -32.12 15.56
N ILE A 416 -3.65 -31.64 14.45
CA ILE A 416 -5.03 -31.89 14.07
C ILE A 416 -5.03 -33.01 13.03
N ALA A 417 -5.53 -34.19 13.38
CA ALA A 417 -5.64 -35.28 12.43
C ALA A 417 -6.65 -34.93 11.32
N ILE A 418 -6.28 -35.14 10.05
CA ILE A 418 -7.16 -35.01 8.88
C ILE A 418 -7.95 -36.31 8.70
N SER A 419 -8.57 -36.76 9.78
CA SER A 419 -9.49 -37.89 9.76
C SER A 419 -10.68 -37.52 10.63
N PRO A 420 -11.91 -37.75 10.15
CA PRO A 420 -13.07 -37.60 11.01
C PRO A 420 -12.91 -38.54 12.22
N PHE A 421 -13.40 -38.11 13.38
CA PHE A 421 -13.46 -38.86 14.65
C PHE A 421 -12.17 -38.97 15.48
N LEU A 422 -11.07 -38.33 15.09
CA LEU A 422 -9.89 -38.22 15.94
C LEU A 422 -9.89 -36.86 16.64
N GLU A 423 -9.70 -36.86 17.96
CA GLU A 423 -9.54 -35.63 18.73
C GLU A 423 -8.21 -34.96 18.38
N PRO A 424 -8.15 -33.61 18.35
CA PRO A 424 -6.89 -32.89 18.19
C PRO A 424 -5.95 -33.26 19.34
N LEU A 425 -4.69 -33.52 19.03
CA LEU A 425 -3.67 -33.82 20.02
C LEU A 425 -2.80 -32.59 20.23
N SER A 426 -2.71 -32.09 21.47
CA SER A 426 -1.65 -31.14 21.81
C SER A 426 -0.31 -31.87 21.74
N VAL A 427 0.62 -31.34 20.94
CA VAL A 427 1.98 -31.90 20.85
C VAL A 427 2.87 -31.34 21.97
N GLN A 428 2.56 -30.11 22.39
CA GLN A 428 3.24 -29.44 23.48
C GLN A 428 2.23 -28.61 24.27
N GLY A 429 2.21 -28.81 25.60
CA GLY A 429 1.37 -28.05 26.50
C GLY A 429 1.61 -26.53 26.40
N PRO A 430 0.63 -25.72 26.82
CA PRO A 430 0.71 -24.27 26.75
C PRO A 430 1.96 -23.75 27.47
N THR A 431 2.77 -22.99 26.76
CA THR A 431 4.00 -22.41 27.27
C THR A 431 3.83 -20.90 27.37
N CYS A 432 3.90 -20.34 28.58
CA CYS A 432 3.92 -18.91 28.76
C CYS A 432 5.34 -18.38 28.47
N LEU A 433 5.46 -17.58 27.41
CA LEU A 433 6.73 -17.07 26.91
C LEU A 433 7.08 -15.71 27.54
N LEU A 434 6.07 -14.87 27.81
CA LEU A 434 6.21 -13.60 28.54
C LEU A 434 5.14 -13.52 29.63
N SER A 435 5.56 -13.38 30.89
CA SER A 435 4.66 -13.22 32.03
C SER A 435 4.18 -11.77 32.19
N ASN A 436 3.05 -11.57 32.88
CA ASN A 436 2.35 -10.28 33.04
C ASN A 436 3.11 -9.19 33.80
N GLN A 437 4.39 -9.41 34.13
CA GLN A 437 5.19 -8.46 34.89
C GLN A 437 5.79 -7.33 34.05
N SER A 438 5.65 -7.36 32.71
CA SER A 438 6.06 -6.23 31.88
C SER A 438 4.93 -5.20 31.76
N PRO A 439 5.02 -4.03 32.43
CA PRO A 439 3.93 -3.06 32.50
C PRO A 439 3.59 -2.44 31.13
N ASP A 440 4.52 -2.48 30.19
CA ASP A 440 4.34 -1.91 28.85
C ASP A 440 3.52 -2.81 27.89
N PHE A 441 3.27 -4.07 28.26
CA PHE A 441 2.62 -5.07 27.40
C PHE A 441 1.46 -5.78 28.11
N GLN A 442 0.74 -5.03 28.93
CA GLN A 442 -0.55 -5.46 29.44
C GLN A 442 -1.62 -5.17 28.37
N ASP A 443 -2.64 -6.02 28.30
CA ASP A 443 -3.83 -5.84 27.45
C ASP A 443 -3.57 -5.89 25.93
N ILE A 444 -3.00 -7.02 25.46
CA ILE A 444 -2.95 -7.34 24.03
C ILE A 444 -4.38 -7.50 23.50
N ASN A 445 -4.76 -6.62 22.57
CA ASN A 445 -6.09 -6.60 21.98
C ASN A 445 -6.19 -7.56 20.80
N THR A 446 -5.38 -7.34 19.78
CA THR A 446 -5.31 -8.19 18.59
C THR A 446 -3.90 -8.72 18.40
N MET A 447 -3.83 -9.89 17.77
CA MET A 447 -2.59 -10.59 17.51
C MET A 447 -2.67 -11.21 16.12
N SER A 448 -1.56 -11.11 15.38
CA SER A 448 -1.39 -11.78 14.09
C SER A 448 0.00 -12.40 14.03
N ALA A 449 0.12 -13.54 13.37
CA ALA A 449 1.35 -14.30 13.34
C ALA A 449 1.57 -14.99 12.00
N ILE A 450 2.83 -15.10 11.61
CA ILE A 450 3.28 -15.90 10.46
C ILE A 450 4.57 -16.63 10.81
N ASN A 451 4.73 -17.83 10.28
CA ASN A 451 5.92 -18.65 10.44
C ASN A 451 6.50 -19.03 9.09
N SER A 452 7.83 -18.96 8.99
CA SER A 452 8.57 -19.39 7.81
C SER A 452 9.67 -20.38 8.19
N HIS A 453 9.87 -21.39 7.35
CA HIS A 453 11.09 -22.18 7.44
C HIS A 453 12.26 -21.34 6.97
N ASN A 454 13.29 -21.20 7.80
CA ASN A 454 14.51 -20.49 7.46
C ASN A 454 15.68 -21.47 7.54
N PRO A 455 16.23 -21.91 6.39
CA PRO A 455 17.31 -22.90 6.39
C PRO A 455 18.62 -22.38 7.00
N PHE A 456 18.74 -21.06 7.22
CA PHE A 456 19.90 -20.42 7.83
C PHE A 456 19.74 -20.17 9.33
N SER A 457 18.55 -20.39 9.89
CA SER A 457 18.27 -20.28 11.32
C SER A 457 18.52 -21.61 12.03
N PRO A 458 18.99 -21.62 13.29
CA PRO A 458 18.98 -22.83 14.11
C PRO A 458 17.57 -23.29 14.49
N CYS A 459 16.56 -22.46 14.25
CA CYS A 459 15.16 -22.78 14.46
C CYS A 459 14.64 -23.67 13.33
N LEU A 460 13.71 -24.56 13.65
CA LEU A 460 12.94 -25.28 12.64
C LEU A 460 12.04 -24.30 11.88
N TYR A 461 11.40 -23.38 12.59
CA TYR A 461 10.67 -22.26 12.00
C TYR A 461 10.98 -20.98 12.77
N ASP A 462 11.09 -19.89 12.04
CA ASP A 462 11.10 -18.55 12.60
C ASP A 462 9.68 -17.99 12.50
N GLY A 463 9.20 -17.37 13.58
CA GLY A 463 7.88 -16.77 13.68
C GLY A 463 7.96 -15.27 13.94
N ILE A 464 7.17 -14.49 13.21
CA ILE A 464 6.89 -13.10 13.53
C ILE A 464 5.49 -13.04 14.13
N VAL A 465 5.38 -12.45 15.31
CA VAL A 465 4.09 -12.15 15.94
C VAL A 465 3.98 -10.66 16.14
N THR A 466 2.94 -10.04 15.57
CA THR A 466 2.60 -8.64 15.81
C THR A 466 1.35 -8.52 16.65
N PHE A 467 1.31 -7.52 17.51
CA PHE A 467 0.17 -7.23 18.36
C PHE A 467 0.09 -5.75 18.71
N ASP A 468 -1.13 -5.26 18.97
CA ASP A 468 -1.36 -3.88 19.41
C ASP A 468 -1.59 -3.80 20.93
N SER A 469 -1.10 -2.71 21.53
CA SER A 469 -1.44 -2.35 22.91
C SER A 469 -2.62 -1.37 22.91
N THR A 470 -3.71 -1.73 23.61
CA THR A 470 -4.88 -0.85 23.80
C THR A 470 -4.52 0.52 24.37
N SER A 471 -3.51 0.59 25.25
CA SER A 471 -3.18 1.79 26.01
C SER A 471 -2.35 2.81 25.24
N LYS A 472 -1.50 2.36 24.31
CA LYS A 472 -0.55 3.20 23.58
C LYS A 472 -0.82 3.26 22.07
N GLN A 473 -1.68 2.40 21.54
CA GLN A 473 -1.93 2.24 20.10
C GLN A 473 -0.62 2.02 19.33
N THR A 474 0.31 1.25 19.91
CA THR A 474 1.56 0.86 19.27
C THR A 474 1.47 -0.58 18.82
N ILE A 475 1.98 -0.87 17.63
CA ILE A 475 2.14 -2.22 17.10
C ILE A 475 3.54 -2.70 17.48
N SER A 476 3.60 -3.77 18.25
CA SER A 476 4.84 -4.41 18.67
C SER A 476 5.05 -5.74 17.95
N GLY A 477 6.30 -6.09 17.70
CA GLY A 477 6.71 -7.36 17.09
C GLY A 477 7.52 -8.23 18.05
N LEU A 478 7.37 -9.55 17.91
CA LEU A 478 8.16 -10.59 18.56
C LEU A 478 8.75 -11.52 17.50
N TYR A 479 10.02 -11.88 17.69
CA TYR A 479 10.66 -12.95 16.95
C TYR A 479 10.65 -14.22 17.82
N VAL A 480 9.92 -15.24 17.38
CA VAL A 480 9.79 -16.54 18.03
C VAL A 480 10.58 -17.60 17.25
N CYS A 481 11.46 -18.31 17.94
CA CYS A 481 12.15 -19.49 17.43
C CYS A 481 11.39 -20.76 17.81
N ILE A 482 10.97 -21.55 16.82
CA ILE A 482 10.35 -22.87 17.01
C ILE A 482 11.40 -23.93 16.69
N LYS A 483 11.73 -24.79 17.65
CA LYS A 483 12.78 -25.81 17.50
C LYS A 483 12.25 -27.10 16.88
N GLN A 484 13.15 -28.04 16.61
CA GLN A 484 12.81 -29.34 16.04
C GLN A 484 11.90 -30.19 16.94
N ASP A 485 12.01 -30.03 18.25
CA ASP A 485 11.12 -30.63 19.25
C ASP A 485 9.82 -29.84 19.46
N LEU A 486 9.57 -28.86 18.59
CA LEU A 486 8.46 -27.89 18.62
C LEU A 486 8.48 -26.95 19.83
N SER A 487 9.53 -26.97 20.66
CA SER A 487 9.68 -26.02 21.75
C SER A 487 9.92 -24.59 21.25
N PHE A 488 9.41 -23.62 22.01
CA PHE A 488 9.41 -22.21 21.64
C PHE A 488 10.36 -21.41 22.52
N ASN A 489 11.06 -20.46 21.91
CA ASN A 489 11.77 -19.40 22.63
C ASN A 489 11.48 -18.06 21.96
N VAL A 490 11.27 -17.00 22.74
CA VAL A 490 11.35 -15.63 22.20
C VAL A 490 12.83 -15.31 21.99
N THR A 491 13.22 -15.08 20.74
CA THR A 491 14.60 -14.71 20.38
C THR A 491 14.83 -13.22 20.58
N SER A 492 13.83 -12.38 20.24
CA SER A 492 13.90 -10.93 20.35
C SER A 492 12.52 -10.30 20.47
N GLY A 493 12.48 -9.06 20.95
CA GLY A 493 11.27 -8.31 21.26
C GLY A 493 10.77 -8.54 22.70
N PRO A 494 9.61 -7.95 23.06
CA PRO A 494 8.74 -7.15 22.19
C PRO A 494 9.37 -5.80 21.83
N SER A 495 9.28 -5.45 20.54
CA SER A 495 9.83 -4.19 19.99
C SER A 495 8.74 -3.42 19.28
N VAL A 496 8.63 -2.11 19.51
CA VAL A 496 7.67 -1.27 18.77
C VAL A 496 8.11 -1.19 17.32
N LEU A 497 7.27 -1.69 16.42
CA LEU A 497 7.49 -1.65 14.97
C LEU A 497 6.76 -0.48 14.33
N ASP A 498 5.54 -0.18 14.78
CA ASP A 498 4.72 0.87 14.19
C ASP A 498 3.69 1.41 15.21
N VAL A 499 2.85 2.33 14.75
CA VAL A 499 1.69 2.87 15.46
C VAL A 499 0.40 2.46 14.76
N GLY A 500 -0.63 2.11 15.52
CA GLY A 500 -1.93 1.73 14.99
C GLY A 500 -2.64 0.67 15.84
N GLY A 501 -3.66 0.06 15.24
CA GLY A 501 -4.47 -1.00 15.84
C GLY A 501 -4.80 -2.10 14.84
N ASN A 502 -5.25 -3.24 15.35
CA ASN A 502 -5.70 -4.38 14.54
C ASN A 502 -4.67 -4.90 13.50
N PRO A 503 -3.37 -5.09 13.84
CA PRO A 503 -2.39 -5.61 12.90
C PRO A 503 -2.77 -6.98 12.33
N GLN A 504 -2.57 -7.15 11.03
CA GLN A 504 -2.68 -8.41 10.30
C GLN A 504 -1.43 -8.67 9.48
N LEU A 505 -0.89 -9.87 9.61
CA LEU A 505 0.25 -10.37 8.84
C LEU A 505 -0.22 -11.31 7.75
N SER A 506 0.40 -11.19 6.58
CA SER A 506 0.31 -12.15 5.50
C SER A 506 1.69 -12.47 4.95
N MET A 507 1.85 -13.67 4.40
CA MET A 507 3.10 -14.12 3.82
C MET A 507 2.87 -14.88 2.52
N ALA A 508 3.70 -14.60 1.52
CA ALA A 508 3.78 -15.37 0.28
C ALA A 508 5.23 -15.73 -0.03
N LEU A 509 5.45 -16.87 -0.66
CA LEU A 509 6.76 -17.26 -1.19
C LEU A 509 6.89 -16.77 -2.63
N TYR A 510 7.81 -15.86 -2.88
CA TYR A 510 8.15 -15.36 -4.21
C TYR A 510 9.62 -15.63 -4.50
N ASN A 511 9.91 -16.31 -5.61
CA ASN A 511 11.27 -16.77 -5.95
C ASN A 511 12.00 -17.51 -4.80
N GLY A 512 11.24 -18.27 -4.00
CA GLY A 512 11.76 -19.01 -2.85
C GLY A 512 12.09 -18.16 -1.62
N GLN A 513 11.81 -16.85 -1.65
CA GLN A 513 11.96 -15.96 -0.50
C GLN A 513 10.60 -15.68 0.14
N PRO A 514 10.51 -15.69 1.48
CA PRO A 514 9.29 -15.30 2.19
C PRO A 514 9.14 -13.78 2.22
N HIS A 515 8.07 -13.29 1.59
CA HIS A 515 7.66 -11.89 1.61
C HIS A 515 6.54 -11.71 2.62
N VAL A 516 6.61 -10.62 3.38
CA VAL A 516 5.69 -10.32 4.47
C VAL A 516 4.97 -9.02 4.17
N LEU A 517 3.66 -9.02 4.43
CA LEU A 517 2.82 -7.84 4.49
C LEU A 517 2.26 -7.72 5.90
N LEU A 518 2.51 -6.58 6.54
CA LEU A 518 1.80 -6.14 7.72
C LEU A 518 0.81 -5.06 7.29
N ILE A 519 -0.47 -5.20 7.60
CA ILE A 519 -1.45 -4.12 7.47
C ILE A 519 -2.12 -3.85 8.80
N HIS A 520 -2.58 -2.63 9.02
CA HIS A 520 -3.26 -2.23 10.25
C HIS A 520 -4.06 -0.95 10.05
N ASP A 521 -4.95 -0.65 10.98
CA ASP A 521 -5.69 0.62 11.02
C ASP A 521 -5.08 1.61 12.03
N GLN A 522 -5.69 2.79 12.13
CA GLN A 522 -5.30 3.87 13.04
C GLN A 522 -3.82 4.29 12.92
N GLY A 523 -3.20 4.02 11.77
CA GLY A 523 -1.79 4.26 11.60
C GLY A 523 -1.45 5.69 11.21
N TYR A 524 -0.18 5.90 10.89
CA TYR A 524 0.38 7.21 10.56
C TYR A 524 0.66 7.38 9.07
N CYS A 525 0.18 8.48 8.51
CA CYS A 525 0.32 8.79 7.09
C CYS A 525 1.62 9.54 6.77
N TYR A 526 2.76 8.88 6.59
CA TYR A 526 3.99 9.59 6.29
C TYR A 526 3.88 10.48 5.03
N ASN A 527 3.34 9.90 3.96
CA ASN A 527 3.27 10.50 2.64
C ASN A 527 1.93 11.24 2.43
N THR A 528 1.78 12.41 3.04
CA THR A 528 0.67 13.33 2.70
C THR A 528 1.14 14.46 1.81
N GLU A 529 0.22 15.05 1.05
CA GLU A 529 0.48 16.25 0.25
C GLU A 529 1.20 17.32 1.07
N THR A 530 0.72 17.60 2.28
CA THR A 530 1.29 18.62 3.15
C THR A 530 2.66 18.20 3.73
N ARG A 531 2.82 16.95 4.16
CA ARG A 531 4.09 16.44 4.75
C ARG A 531 5.19 16.30 3.70
N ASN A 532 4.82 16.02 2.46
CA ASN A 532 5.75 15.89 1.35
C ASN A 532 6.19 17.25 0.78
N LYS A 533 5.37 18.30 0.95
CA LYS A 533 5.70 19.66 0.51
C LYS A 533 6.44 20.50 1.56
N ARG A 534 6.15 20.27 2.84
CA ARG A 534 6.73 21.07 3.92
C ARG A 534 8.25 20.88 3.99
N PRO A 535 9.01 21.93 4.32
CA PRO A 535 10.47 21.83 4.39
C PRO A 535 10.97 21.22 5.71
N SER A 536 10.17 21.23 6.77
CA SER A 536 10.52 20.64 8.06
C SER A 536 9.27 20.41 8.95
N PRO A 537 9.22 19.33 9.76
CA PRO A 537 10.10 18.17 9.64
C PRO A 537 9.88 17.48 8.28
N ARG A 538 10.96 17.01 7.67
CA ARG A 538 10.88 16.21 6.43
C ARG A 538 10.12 14.92 6.69
N VAL A 539 9.72 14.21 5.63
CA VAL A 539 9.00 12.93 5.73
C VAL A 539 9.74 11.96 6.66
N CYS A 540 11.05 11.76 6.43
CA CYS A 540 11.89 10.85 7.23
C CYS A 540 12.20 11.37 8.65
N GLU A 541 12.01 12.66 8.89
CA GLU A 541 12.17 13.27 10.22
C GLU A 541 10.86 13.25 11.01
N SER A 542 9.76 12.84 10.38
CA SER A 542 8.44 12.82 10.99
C SER A 542 8.37 11.68 11.99
N THR A 543 7.99 11.99 13.23
CA THR A 543 7.69 10.96 14.24
C THR A 543 6.27 10.48 14.03
N ALA A 544 6.11 9.17 13.83
CA ALA A 544 4.79 8.55 13.81
C ALA A 544 4.06 8.82 15.13
N SER A 545 2.79 9.21 15.01
CA SER A 545 1.92 9.48 16.15
C SER A 545 0.58 8.82 15.91
N THR A 546 0.04 8.22 16.96
CA THR A 546 -1.31 7.67 16.94
C THR A 546 -2.33 8.80 17.01
N ASP A 547 -3.44 8.63 16.32
CA ASP A 547 -4.67 9.40 16.54
C ASP A 547 -5.78 8.37 16.64
N SER A 548 -6.45 8.30 17.79
CA SER A 548 -7.52 7.32 18.00
C SER A 548 -8.73 7.56 17.09
N ASN A 549 -8.82 8.71 16.43
CA ASN A 549 -9.81 9.01 15.40
C ASN A 549 -9.28 8.79 13.98
N SER A 550 -7.99 8.45 13.82
CA SER A 550 -7.42 8.07 12.54
C SER A 550 -8.14 6.83 12.02
N LYS A 551 -8.57 6.91 10.77
CA LYS A 551 -9.06 5.76 10.02
C LYS A 551 -8.06 5.36 8.94
N VAL A 552 -6.81 5.82 9.01
CA VAL A 552 -5.80 5.48 8.01
C VAL A 552 -5.48 3.99 8.08
N LEU A 553 -5.50 3.35 6.91
CA LEU A 553 -5.02 1.99 6.72
C LEU A 553 -3.60 2.03 6.17
N ASN A 554 -2.69 1.44 6.92
CA ASN A 554 -1.28 1.39 6.59
C ASN A 554 -0.88 -0.02 6.17
N TYR A 555 0.19 -0.09 5.38
CA TYR A 555 0.86 -1.33 5.05
C TYR A 555 2.38 -1.19 5.23
N ALA A 556 3.02 -2.29 5.59
CA ALA A 556 4.45 -2.47 5.55
C ALA A 556 4.76 -3.77 4.78
N TYR A 557 5.63 -3.71 3.78
CA TYR A 557 5.96 -4.82 2.92
C TYR A 557 7.47 -4.97 2.75
N GLY A 558 7.98 -6.17 2.98
CA GLY A 558 9.42 -6.46 2.91
C GLY A 558 9.69 -7.96 2.95
N LEU A 559 10.96 -8.35 3.00
CA LEU A 559 11.30 -9.75 3.25
C LEU A 559 11.09 -10.09 4.72
N PHE A 560 10.78 -11.35 4.99
CA PHE A 560 10.67 -11.87 6.37
C PHE A 560 11.91 -11.55 7.20
N SER A 561 13.10 -11.69 6.63
CA SER A 561 14.37 -11.37 7.30
C SER A 561 14.49 -9.90 7.68
N ASP A 562 13.93 -9.00 6.87
CA ASP A 562 14.03 -7.56 7.11
C ASP A 562 13.15 -7.17 8.30
N PHE A 563 11.94 -7.75 8.42
CA PHE A 563 11.12 -7.61 9.62
C PHE A 563 11.81 -8.16 10.88
N LEU A 564 12.53 -9.28 10.79
CA LEU A 564 13.30 -9.81 11.93
C LEU A 564 14.36 -8.80 12.39
N ILE A 565 15.11 -8.19 11.45
CA ILE A 565 16.11 -7.16 11.76
C ILE A 565 15.46 -5.99 12.51
N HIS A 566 14.29 -5.53 12.06
CA HIS A 566 13.55 -4.46 12.75
C HIS A 566 13.16 -4.83 14.18
N ILE A 567 12.69 -6.06 14.40
CA ILE A 567 12.35 -6.54 15.74
C ILE A 567 13.59 -6.62 16.62
N GLU A 568 14.68 -7.23 16.13
CA GLU A 568 15.93 -7.42 16.86
C GLU A 568 16.59 -6.09 17.24
N GLN A 569 16.54 -5.10 16.34
CA GLN A 569 17.17 -3.79 16.52
C GLN A 569 16.22 -2.73 17.09
N SER A 570 14.95 -3.07 17.30
CA SER A 570 13.91 -2.13 17.74
C SER A 570 13.77 -0.91 16.82
N LEU A 571 13.81 -1.14 15.50
CA LEU A 571 13.65 -0.10 14.49
C LEU A 571 12.17 0.08 14.13
N ILE A 572 11.70 1.32 14.25
CA ILE A 572 10.34 1.72 13.85
C ILE A 572 10.28 1.80 12.32
N LEU A 573 9.24 1.20 11.74
CA LEU A 573 8.93 1.24 10.33
C LEU A 573 8.59 2.67 9.91
N SER A 574 9.06 3.09 8.73
CA SER A 574 8.75 4.41 8.19
C SER A 574 8.81 4.39 6.67
N ALA A 575 8.20 5.38 6.03
CA ALA A 575 8.25 5.56 4.57
C ALA A 575 9.67 5.78 4.00
N CYS A 576 10.68 5.94 4.85
CA CYS A 576 12.08 6.11 4.46
C CYS A 576 12.95 4.90 4.77
N ASP A 577 12.35 3.78 5.15
CA ASP A 577 13.06 2.52 5.26
C ASP A 577 13.52 2.03 3.88
N ASN A 578 14.71 1.45 3.81
CA ASN A 578 15.31 0.99 2.54
C ASN A 578 15.07 -0.51 2.27
N THR A 579 14.52 -1.25 3.23
CA THR A 579 14.26 -2.69 3.15
C THR A 579 12.78 -3.04 3.21
N ILE A 580 11.97 -2.23 3.91
CA ILE A 580 10.54 -2.41 4.07
C ILE A 580 9.80 -1.20 3.49
N LEU A 581 9.04 -1.40 2.41
CA LEU A 581 8.12 -0.37 1.93
C LEU A 581 7.06 -0.12 2.99
N HIS A 582 6.82 1.14 3.32
CA HIS A 582 5.82 1.54 4.30
C HIS A 582 4.99 2.70 3.75
N GLY A 583 3.67 2.56 3.85
CA GLY A 583 2.75 3.53 3.26
C GLY A 583 1.35 3.43 3.83
N ALA A 584 0.48 4.31 3.32
CA ALA A 584 -0.97 4.21 3.49
C ALA A 584 -1.57 3.73 2.18
N TYR A 585 -2.68 3.01 2.20
CA TYR A 585 -3.36 2.55 0.98
C TYR A 585 -4.83 2.98 0.92
N ASP A 586 -5.53 3.07 2.05
CA ASP A 586 -6.93 3.51 2.11
C ASP A 586 -7.30 4.05 3.52
N GLN A 587 -8.59 4.29 3.80
CA GLN A 587 -9.13 4.57 5.12
C GLN A 587 -10.28 3.61 5.48
N GLY A 588 -10.28 3.14 6.72
CA GLY A 588 -11.22 2.19 7.24
C GLY A 588 -10.89 1.70 8.64
N SER A 589 -11.36 0.51 8.98
CA SER A 589 -11.05 -0.19 10.23
C SER A 589 -11.07 -1.71 10.02
N TYR A 590 -10.40 -2.44 10.92
CA TYR A 590 -10.35 -3.90 10.94
C TYR A 590 -9.89 -4.53 9.61
N PRO A 591 -8.74 -4.10 9.08
CA PRO A 591 -8.27 -4.62 7.81
C PRO A 591 -7.88 -6.09 7.96
N SER A 592 -8.11 -6.88 6.91
CA SER A 592 -7.57 -8.21 6.69
C SER A 592 -6.97 -8.25 5.31
N GLY A 593 -5.82 -8.91 5.15
CA GLY A 593 -5.10 -8.91 3.90
C GLY A 593 -4.42 -10.22 3.62
N THR A 594 -4.26 -10.50 2.33
CA THR A 594 -3.58 -11.69 1.87
C THR A 594 -2.63 -11.37 0.72
N LEU A 595 -1.41 -11.88 0.83
CA LEU A 595 -0.45 -11.90 -0.27
C LEU A 595 -0.68 -13.14 -1.14
N PHE A 596 -0.56 -12.98 -2.45
CA PHE A 596 -0.60 -14.08 -3.40
C PHE A 596 0.39 -13.83 -4.54
N ASN A 597 0.86 -14.91 -5.16
CA ASN A 597 1.70 -14.80 -6.35
C ASN A 597 0.83 -14.50 -7.58
N THR A 598 1.32 -13.61 -8.44
CA THR A 598 0.59 -13.10 -9.61
C THR A 598 1.61 -12.65 -10.67
N PHE A 599 1.17 -12.06 -11.76
CA PHE A 599 1.98 -11.47 -12.80
C PHE A 599 1.58 -10.00 -13.00
N ASP A 600 2.59 -9.15 -13.20
CA ASP A 600 2.36 -7.78 -13.62
C ASP A 600 1.81 -7.79 -15.05
N TYR A 601 0.62 -7.23 -15.25
CA TYR A 601 -0.07 -7.29 -16.54
C TYR A 601 0.62 -6.48 -17.65
N ILE A 602 1.46 -5.49 -17.31
CA ILE A 602 2.16 -4.63 -18.28
C ILE A 602 3.37 -5.37 -18.85
N THR A 603 4.17 -5.97 -17.97
CA THR A 603 5.46 -6.58 -18.26
C THR A 603 5.35 -8.10 -18.45
N GLY A 604 4.29 -8.72 -17.95
CA GLY A 604 4.09 -10.16 -17.90
C GLY A 604 5.00 -10.88 -16.89
N ASN A 605 5.77 -10.14 -16.09
CA ASN A 605 6.70 -10.70 -15.13
C ASN A 605 5.96 -11.17 -13.87
N ALA A 606 6.45 -12.23 -13.25
CA ALA A 606 5.94 -12.64 -11.95
C ALA A 606 6.11 -11.50 -10.93
N THR A 607 5.12 -11.35 -10.06
CA THR A 607 5.10 -10.35 -8.98
C THR A 607 4.25 -10.85 -7.83
N ILE A 608 4.07 -10.03 -6.80
CA ILE A 608 3.18 -10.31 -5.67
C ILE A 608 1.96 -9.40 -5.75
N GLY A 609 0.79 -9.95 -5.49
CA GLY A 609 -0.45 -9.21 -5.35
C GLY A 609 -0.90 -9.11 -3.91
N VAL A 610 -1.58 -8.01 -3.62
CA VAL A 610 -2.28 -7.79 -2.35
C VAL A 610 -3.76 -7.76 -2.62
N ILE A 611 -4.52 -8.44 -1.78
CA ILE A 611 -5.95 -8.20 -1.62
C ILE A 611 -6.20 -7.85 -0.15
N THR A 612 -6.89 -6.75 0.10
CA THR A 612 -7.31 -6.33 1.45
C THR A 612 -8.83 -6.19 1.52
N LEU A 613 -9.39 -6.59 2.65
CA LEU A 613 -10.78 -6.37 3.01
C LEU A 613 -10.79 -5.53 4.29
N HIS A 614 -11.58 -4.47 4.34
CA HIS A 614 -11.73 -3.67 5.53
C HIS A 614 -13.14 -3.09 5.64
N GLN A 615 -13.49 -2.57 6.80
CA GLN A 615 -14.66 -1.73 6.96
C GLN A 615 -14.35 -0.32 6.46
N GLY A 616 -15.19 0.24 5.59
CA GLY A 616 -15.02 1.61 5.10
C GLY A 616 -15.40 2.68 6.14
N VAL A 617 -15.18 3.95 5.78
CA VAL A 617 -15.50 5.10 6.63
C VAL A 617 -16.90 5.67 6.37
N SER A 618 -17.54 6.20 7.42
CA SER A 618 -18.84 6.86 7.30
C SER A 618 -18.83 8.00 6.27
N SER A 619 -19.92 8.23 5.55
CA SER A 619 -20.09 9.44 4.71
C SER A 619 -20.02 10.76 5.48
N THR A 620 -20.09 10.72 6.80
CA THR A 620 -19.92 11.88 7.69
C THR A 620 -18.53 11.93 8.34
N PHE A 621 -17.65 10.98 8.03
CA PHE A 621 -16.29 10.98 8.53
C PHE A 621 -15.52 12.17 7.97
N ILE A 622 -14.73 12.83 8.81
CA ILE A 622 -13.86 13.93 8.42
C ILE A 622 -12.44 13.43 8.61
N ASP A 623 -11.66 13.41 7.53
CA ASP A 623 -10.26 13.04 7.58
C ASP A 623 -9.43 14.15 8.24
N TYR A 624 -9.01 13.92 9.48
CA TYR A 624 -8.06 14.78 10.20
C TYR A 624 -6.60 14.36 10.03
N SER A 625 -6.35 13.18 9.48
CA SER A 625 -5.01 12.63 9.28
C SER A 625 -4.30 13.27 8.07
N ALA A 626 -5.07 13.91 7.19
CA ALA A 626 -4.65 14.48 5.92
C ALA A 626 -4.00 13.45 4.98
N CYS A 627 -4.36 12.16 5.11
CA CYS A 627 -3.90 11.11 4.21
C CYS A 627 -4.39 11.30 2.78
N GLY A 628 -5.36 12.17 2.57
CA GLY A 628 -6.22 12.04 1.40
C GLY A 628 -7.34 11.10 1.74
N ALA A 629 -8.56 11.55 1.45
CA ALA A 629 -9.76 10.85 1.82
C ALA A 629 -10.18 9.92 0.67
N PRO A 630 -10.46 8.64 0.94
CA PRO A 630 -11.18 7.82 -0.01
C PRO A 630 -12.64 8.30 -0.10
N ASN A 631 -13.32 7.78 -1.10
CA ASN A 631 -14.76 7.87 -1.18
C ASN A 631 -15.35 7.15 0.05
N SER A 632 -16.24 7.82 0.77
CA SER A 632 -16.79 7.23 1.98
C SER A 632 -17.68 6.03 1.69
N HIS A 633 -17.51 4.97 2.46
CA HIS A 633 -18.21 3.69 2.32
C HIS A 633 -18.64 3.18 3.70
N ASN A 634 -19.94 3.06 3.95
CA ASN A 634 -20.45 2.57 5.24
C ASN A 634 -20.39 1.02 5.37
N ASP A 635 -19.82 0.32 4.38
CA ASP A 635 -19.83 -1.13 4.23
C ASP A 635 -18.41 -1.71 4.15
N LEU A 636 -18.30 -2.97 3.74
CA LEU A 636 -17.03 -3.62 3.43
C LEU A 636 -16.44 -3.06 2.12
N VAL A 637 -15.14 -2.80 2.14
CA VAL A 637 -14.35 -2.38 0.99
C VAL A 637 -13.31 -3.46 0.72
N LEU A 638 -13.24 -3.91 -0.53
CA LEU A 638 -12.27 -4.88 -1.02
C LEU A 638 -11.32 -4.16 -1.98
N ASP A 639 -10.07 -4.05 -1.59
CA ASP A 639 -9.02 -3.45 -2.41
C ASP A 639 -8.04 -4.48 -2.91
N SER A 640 -7.38 -4.16 -4.01
CA SER A 640 -6.22 -4.92 -4.47
C SER A 640 -5.23 -4.03 -5.18
N TRP A 641 -3.96 -4.42 -5.13
CA TRP A 641 -2.89 -3.78 -5.90
C TRP A 641 -1.69 -4.72 -6.04
N PRO A 642 -0.85 -4.54 -7.08
CA PRO A 642 0.42 -5.23 -7.18
C PRO A 642 1.45 -4.60 -6.24
N LEU A 643 2.25 -5.46 -5.61
CA LEU A 643 3.52 -5.09 -5.00
C LEU A 643 4.63 -5.53 -5.94
N TYR A 644 5.61 -4.66 -6.16
CA TYR A 644 6.76 -4.96 -7.01
C TYR A 644 7.96 -5.32 -6.12
N PRO A 645 8.37 -6.60 -6.05
CA PRO A 645 9.52 -7.01 -5.24
C PRO A 645 10.81 -6.28 -5.60
N SER A 646 10.93 -5.76 -6.83
CA SER A 646 12.07 -4.93 -7.25
C SER A 646 12.17 -3.58 -6.53
N LEU A 647 11.14 -3.17 -5.78
CA LEU A 647 11.15 -1.95 -4.99
C LEU A 647 11.72 -2.15 -3.58
N ILE A 648 11.91 -3.40 -3.14
CA ILE A 648 12.59 -3.73 -1.87
C ILE A 648 13.98 -4.29 -2.15
N ASN A 649 14.93 -4.08 -1.23
CA ASN A 649 16.32 -4.55 -1.34
C ASN A 649 17.09 -4.00 -2.55
N ILE A 650 16.97 -2.70 -2.82
CA ILE A 650 17.66 -2.12 -3.97
C ILE A 650 19.17 -1.84 -3.74
N ASP A 651 19.70 -2.23 -2.57
CA ASP A 651 21.09 -2.00 -2.14
C ASP A 651 21.88 -3.30 -1.80
N LYS A 652 21.62 -4.45 -2.46
CA LYS A 652 22.46 -5.67 -2.29
C LYS A 652 23.01 -6.23 -3.59
#